data_AF-A0A847IVE0-F1
#
_entry.id   AF-A0A847IVE0-F1
#
_cell.length_a   1.000
_cell.length_b   1.000
_cell.length_c   1.000
_cell.angle_alpha   90.00
_cell.angle_beta   90.00
_cell.angle_gamma   90.00
#
_symmetry.space_group_name_H-M   'P 1'
#
loop_
_entity.id
_entity.type
_entity.pdbx_description
1 polymer ?
#
loop_
_entity_poly.entity_id
_entity_poly.type
_entity_poly.pdbx_seq_one_letter_code
_entity_poly.pdbx_strand_id
1 'polypeptide(L)'
;MRNVYFFLVIAALIVFPFISSAQYITPGNNLNLTLDELVNTSSGVVTFVDGAYQINSAFTLSATDTLRIDQEAIVRIASGIRPQIYGTIISDPESGYVHFTAIDTTSSSKNYKGFRFDDSPSNVFRNTIFTYGGGIQLIGTEALFEYCTFRKNGSSNVSAVITYSSCSPIIRYCSFIENARAAIGSGANVNGSPRIMYNVFIHNTTDNSNRPQINLGPGAADSIYIVGNYIEGFYTRAGGIGISNLMAIGSTKVVVRDNYVINNRFGYTQIGVNIFGHIVDNYFIDNNIENSPALGGSGVNFLTSGEGNTAIVKRNVIKGNLWGATIQGNANPQFGTEDDPGENVFYENGNSGITYALYNNTPLNVTAIGNYWGTNDPNVAEDYIFHKPDDATLGLVTYMPIKTLEPKILTFLFSASENPQLTLDVYADINHDTHTINATLPPGTDVTVLVPEIVVELGIITDPTGGQPTDFRLPVEYNVTTPHGDVAVYTVTVDVQPWDLKVTFIVLDEENNPIGDAVITFNGVTNVAGDYQFAGLSPGDYDYTVELDGFITQTGQVEIIDQDVTVTVVLEEIGQLVELKVGWSMISSYLVPEDNDLTVIFAKQTLAGNMVIMLNNAGIFWPGQNINTLKTWNPYIGYKLKMTENDFVNFKGLEVVDKTINLNKGINYLPVLTNAAIESAVIFEQLDGQLILA
;
A
#
# COMPACT_ATOMS: atom_id res chain seq x y z
N MET A 1 -6.46 109.00 42.88
CA MET A 1 -6.45 108.48 41.49
C MET A 1 -5.37 107.42 41.34
N ARG A 2 -5.75 106.13 41.37
CA ARG A 2 -5.13 105.02 40.63
C ARG A 2 -5.92 103.75 40.98
N ASN A 3 -6.74 103.28 40.05
CA ASN A 3 -7.49 102.03 40.15
C ASN A 3 -6.84 100.96 39.25
N VAL A 4 -6.84 99.75 39.82
CA VAL A 4 -6.44 98.45 39.31
C VAL A 4 -7.44 97.95 38.26
N TYR A 5 -6.96 97.22 37.23
CA TYR A 5 -7.70 96.10 36.64
C TYR A 5 -6.73 95.00 36.19
N PHE A 6 -6.94 93.81 36.76
CA PHE A 6 -6.36 92.52 36.39
C PHE A 6 -7.25 91.90 35.31
N PHE A 7 -6.69 91.45 34.18
CA PHE A 7 -7.41 90.63 33.20
C PHE A 7 -6.86 89.20 33.25
N LEU A 8 -7.73 88.26 33.65
CA LEU A 8 -7.52 86.81 33.60
C LEU A 8 -7.79 86.35 32.16
N VAL A 9 -6.82 85.69 31.51
CA VAL A 9 -7.04 84.95 30.25
C VAL A 9 -7.10 83.47 30.59
N ILE A 10 -8.29 82.88 30.46
CA ILE A 10 -8.50 81.43 30.56
C ILE A 10 -8.20 80.81 29.19
N ALA A 11 -7.13 80.02 29.12
CA ALA A 11 -6.84 79.19 27.95
C ALA A 11 -7.64 77.88 28.06
N ALA A 12 -8.63 77.70 27.18
CA ALA A 12 -9.35 76.44 27.05
C ALA A 12 -8.49 75.45 26.25
N LEU A 13 -7.98 74.41 26.92
CA LEU A 13 -7.37 73.25 26.29
C LEU A 13 -8.49 72.44 25.59
N ILE A 14 -8.56 72.52 24.27
CA ILE A 14 -9.38 71.60 23.47
C ILE A 14 -8.58 70.30 23.33
N VAL A 15 -8.93 69.31 24.15
CA VAL A 15 -8.44 67.94 23.99
C VAL A 15 -9.25 67.31 22.86
N PHE A 16 -8.65 67.19 21.67
CA PHE A 16 -9.16 66.29 20.64
C PHE A 16 -8.89 64.85 21.09
N PRO A 17 -9.90 63.97 21.16
CA PRO A 17 -9.64 62.56 21.31
C PRO A 17 -8.97 62.06 20.02
N PHE A 18 -7.68 61.72 20.11
CA PHE A 18 -7.07 60.84 19.11
C PHE A 18 -7.80 59.50 19.20
N ILE A 19 -8.66 59.21 18.22
CA ILE A 19 -9.13 57.85 17.99
C ILE A 19 -7.91 57.09 17.46
N SER A 20 -7.16 56.49 18.39
CA SER A 20 -6.19 55.45 18.09
C SER A 20 -6.98 54.28 17.49
N SER A 21 -6.80 53.98 16.21
CA SER A 21 -7.31 52.72 15.66
C SER A 21 -6.77 51.57 16.50
N ALA A 22 -7.65 50.67 16.96
CA ALA A 22 -7.22 49.47 17.67
C ALA A 22 -6.24 48.69 16.76
N GLN A 23 -5.06 48.36 17.29
CA GLN A 23 -4.07 47.53 16.64
C GLN A 23 -3.32 46.75 17.70
N TYR A 24 -2.83 45.57 17.35
CA TYR A 24 -2.00 44.77 18.24
C TYR A 24 -0.75 44.30 17.50
N ILE A 25 0.38 44.48 18.17
CA ILE A 25 1.70 44.02 17.74
C ILE A 25 2.22 43.15 18.89
N THR A 26 2.58 41.90 18.61
CA THR A 26 3.15 41.04 19.65
C THR A 26 4.49 41.60 20.13
N PRO A 27 4.94 41.31 21.37
CA PRO A 27 6.03 42.07 22.00
C PRO A 27 7.42 41.87 21.37
N GLY A 28 7.64 40.82 20.57
CA GLY A 28 8.92 40.56 19.92
C GLY A 28 10.00 40.09 20.90
N ASN A 29 9.62 39.29 21.90
CA ASN A 29 10.49 38.83 22.98
C ASN A 29 10.62 37.30 23.04
N ASN A 30 10.55 36.64 21.87
CA ASN A 30 10.67 35.18 21.71
C ASN A 30 9.53 34.39 22.36
N LEU A 31 8.31 34.92 22.32
CA LEU A 31 7.14 34.21 22.83
C LEU A 31 6.71 33.11 21.87
N ASN A 32 6.20 32.01 22.43
CA ASN A 32 5.45 31.00 21.70
C ASN A 32 3.98 31.11 22.11
N LEU A 33 3.23 31.87 21.34
CA LEU A 33 1.86 32.30 21.62
C LEU A 33 0.85 31.30 21.04
N THR A 34 -0.15 30.96 21.83
CA THR A 34 -1.39 30.31 21.43
C THR A 34 -2.46 31.34 21.07
N LEU A 35 -3.56 30.91 20.44
CA LEU A 35 -4.70 31.80 20.17
C LEU A 35 -5.34 32.33 21.47
N ASP A 36 -5.41 31.52 22.53
CA ASP A 36 -5.91 31.95 23.85
C ASP A 36 -5.01 33.01 24.50
N GLU A 37 -3.69 32.87 24.39
CA GLU A 37 -2.76 33.89 24.87
C GLU A 37 -2.92 35.20 24.09
N LEU A 38 -3.19 35.13 22.78
CA LEU A 38 -3.54 36.31 21.99
C LEU A 38 -4.85 36.95 22.46
N VAL A 39 -5.88 36.17 22.79
CA VAL A 39 -7.13 36.72 23.37
C VAL A 39 -6.85 37.49 24.65
N ASN A 40 -6.00 36.94 25.53
CA ASN A 40 -5.68 37.53 26.82
C ASN A 40 -4.77 38.77 26.75
N THR A 41 -3.89 38.84 25.75
CA THR A 41 -2.84 39.87 25.66
C THR A 41 -3.11 40.97 24.64
N SER A 42 -4.00 40.75 23.67
CA SER A 42 -4.20 41.66 22.54
C SER A 42 -5.14 42.84 22.80
N SER A 43 -5.61 43.01 24.04
CA SER A 43 -6.52 44.10 24.43
C SER A 43 -7.78 44.20 23.54
N GLY A 44 -8.35 43.05 23.17
CA GLY A 44 -9.59 42.95 22.38
C GLY A 44 -9.43 42.98 20.85
N VAL A 45 -8.18 43.07 20.34
CA VAL A 45 -7.93 42.89 18.89
C VAL A 45 -8.19 41.45 18.47
N VAL A 46 -7.77 40.49 19.28
CA VAL A 46 -8.15 39.08 19.18
C VAL A 46 -9.16 38.78 20.28
N THR A 47 -10.27 38.16 19.92
CA THR A 47 -11.35 37.78 20.86
C THR A 47 -11.79 36.35 20.57
N PHE A 48 -12.48 35.70 21.52
CA PHE A 48 -13.11 34.41 21.29
C PHE A 48 -14.62 34.55 21.48
N VAL A 49 -15.39 34.32 20.41
CA VAL A 49 -16.84 34.53 20.37
C VAL A 49 -17.47 33.45 19.49
N ASP A 50 -18.53 32.81 19.98
CA ASP A 50 -19.30 31.77 19.28
C ASP A 50 -18.42 30.62 18.74
N GLY A 51 -17.51 30.12 19.57
CA GLY A 51 -16.63 28.99 19.24
C GLY A 51 -15.52 29.31 18.25
N ALA A 52 -15.28 30.59 17.93
CA ALA A 52 -14.25 31.02 17.00
C ALA A 52 -13.42 32.18 17.56
N TYR A 53 -12.14 32.19 17.21
CA TYR A 53 -11.27 33.34 17.41
C TYR A 53 -11.59 34.40 16.35
N GLN A 54 -11.62 35.67 16.74
CA GLN A 54 -11.87 36.79 15.84
C GLN A 54 -10.73 37.80 15.90
N ILE A 55 -10.12 38.09 14.74
CA ILE A 55 -9.17 39.19 14.57
C ILE A 55 -9.94 40.40 14.04
N ASN A 56 -10.24 41.33 14.96
CA ASN A 56 -11.15 42.45 14.72
C ASN A 56 -10.47 43.70 14.17
N SER A 57 -9.15 43.80 14.30
CA SER A 57 -8.39 44.99 13.91
C SER A 57 -6.98 44.62 13.46
N ALA A 58 -6.13 45.62 13.17
CA ALA A 58 -4.79 45.36 12.64
C ALA A 58 -3.96 44.49 13.60
N PHE A 59 -3.38 43.43 13.07
CA PHE A 59 -2.58 42.45 13.82
C PHE A 59 -1.21 42.28 13.17
N THR A 60 -0.16 42.39 13.98
CA THR A 60 1.23 42.15 13.58
C THR A 60 1.86 41.12 14.51
N LEU A 61 2.39 40.03 13.93
CA LEU A 61 3.25 39.08 14.65
C LEU A 61 4.71 39.51 14.48
N SER A 62 5.35 39.92 15.57
CA SER A 62 6.73 40.41 15.60
C SER A 62 7.77 39.33 15.30
N ALA A 63 8.92 39.73 14.77
CA ALA A 63 9.93 38.86 14.13
C ALA A 63 10.43 37.66 14.95
N THR A 64 10.47 37.78 16.27
CA THR A 64 10.98 36.73 17.17
C THR A 64 9.88 35.88 17.79
N ASP A 65 8.62 36.28 17.66
CA ASP A 65 7.50 35.56 18.25
C ASP A 65 6.97 34.48 17.30
N THR A 66 6.43 33.42 17.90
CA THR A 66 5.75 32.34 17.19
C THR A 66 4.27 32.34 17.57
N LEU A 67 3.37 32.20 16.60
CA LEU A 67 1.98 31.82 16.83
C LEU A 67 1.83 30.33 16.50
N ARG A 68 1.52 29.53 17.51
CA ARG A 68 1.29 28.09 17.41
C ARG A 68 -0.18 27.76 17.57
N ILE A 69 -0.69 26.94 16.65
CA ILE A 69 -2.06 26.41 16.64
C ILE A 69 -1.95 24.90 16.44
N ASP A 70 -2.00 24.15 17.53
CA ASP A 70 -1.82 22.69 17.60
C ASP A 70 -3.14 21.92 17.81
N GLN A 71 -4.26 22.64 17.85
CA GLN A 71 -5.61 22.08 17.96
C GLN A 71 -6.53 22.65 16.87
N GLU A 72 -7.65 21.97 16.61
CA GLU A 72 -8.70 22.47 15.73
C GLU A 72 -9.15 23.87 16.16
N ALA A 73 -9.22 24.82 15.21
CA ALA A 73 -9.59 26.19 15.52
C ALA A 73 -10.21 26.90 14.31
N ILE A 74 -11.23 27.73 14.55
CA ILE A 74 -11.75 28.66 13.55
C ILE A 74 -11.26 30.07 13.88
N VAL A 75 -10.59 30.71 12.93
CA VAL A 75 -10.08 32.09 13.03
C VAL A 75 -10.78 32.96 11.99
N ARG A 76 -11.73 33.79 12.44
CA ARG A 76 -12.46 34.75 11.60
C ARG A 76 -11.75 36.10 11.60
N ILE A 77 -11.58 36.70 10.44
CA ILE A 77 -10.84 37.96 10.28
C ILE A 77 -11.79 39.01 9.72
N ALA A 78 -11.79 40.19 10.35
CA ALA A 78 -12.65 41.30 9.97
C ALA A 78 -12.34 41.83 8.56
N SER A 79 -13.36 42.42 7.94
CA SER A 79 -13.28 43.04 6.62
C SER A 79 -12.10 44.02 6.53
N GLY A 80 -11.32 43.92 5.45
CA GLY A 80 -10.22 44.86 5.21
C GLY A 80 -8.94 44.61 6.00
N ILE A 81 -8.94 43.70 6.99
CA ILE A 81 -7.75 43.41 7.80
C ILE A 81 -6.77 42.52 7.03
N ARG A 82 -5.48 42.86 7.13
CA ARG A 82 -4.36 42.11 6.55
C ARG A 82 -3.32 41.81 7.63
N PRO A 83 -3.37 40.65 8.32
CA PRO A 83 -2.32 40.25 9.26
C PRO A 83 -0.93 40.41 8.65
N GLN A 84 -0.04 41.08 9.40
CA GLN A 84 1.36 41.30 9.06
C GLN A 84 2.22 40.33 9.86
N ILE A 85 2.95 39.44 9.19
CA ILE A 85 3.70 38.37 9.83
C ILE A 85 5.19 38.58 9.57
N TYR A 86 5.90 39.02 10.61
CA TYR A 86 7.37 39.04 10.65
C TYR A 86 7.90 37.83 11.44
N GLY A 87 7.12 37.34 12.41
CA GLY A 87 7.44 36.15 13.20
C GLY A 87 7.09 34.84 12.50
N THR A 88 6.89 33.77 13.26
CA THR A 88 6.60 32.42 12.72
C THR A 88 5.16 32.00 13.02
N ILE A 89 4.44 31.47 12.03
CA ILE A 89 3.19 30.74 12.25
C ILE A 89 3.44 29.24 12.09
N ILE A 90 3.00 28.47 13.08
CA ILE A 90 2.92 27.00 13.03
C ILE A 90 1.45 26.62 13.24
N SER A 91 0.76 26.31 12.15
CA SER A 91 -0.59 25.75 12.13
C SER A 91 -0.46 24.27 11.82
N ASP A 92 -0.57 23.42 12.84
CA ASP A 92 -0.33 21.98 12.73
C ASP A 92 -1.20 21.24 13.76
N PRO A 93 -2.52 21.17 13.54
CA PRO A 93 -3.44 20.61 14.51
C PRO A 93 -3.25 19.10 14.63
N GLU A 94 -3.25 18.57 15.86
CA GLU A 94 -3.15 17.12 16.14
C GLU A 94 -4.30 16.33 15.52
N SER A 95 -5.47 16.96 15.38
CA SER A 95 -6.65 16.43 14.69
C SER A 95 -7.52 17.58 14.15
N GLY A 96 -8.37 17.27 13.16
CA GLY A 96 -9.24 18.27 12.55
C GLY A 96 -8.49 19.28 11.67
N TYR A 97 -9.00 20.51 11.59
CA TYR A 97 -8.46 21.56 10.73
C TYR A 97 -8.38 22.93 11.44
N VAL A 98 -7.39 23.73 11.07
CA VAL A 98 -7.41 25.17 11.38
C VAL A 98 -8.07 25.92 10.22
N HIS A 99 -9.13 26.68 10.47
CA HIS A 99 -9.89 27.38 9.44
C HIS A 99 -9.78 28.90 9.56
N PHE A 100 -8.97 29.50 8.68
CA PHE A 100 -8.94 30.95 8.48
C PHE A 100 -10.03 31.39 7.50
N THR A 101 -10.90 32.30 7.95
CA THR A 101 -12.03 32.78 7.15
C THR A 101 -12.41 34.24 7.44
N ALA A 102 -13.29 34.83 6.63
CA ALA A 102 -13.83 36.16 6.91
C ALA A 102 -14.93 36.08 7.99
N ILE A 103 -15.08 37.14 8.78
CA ILE A 103 -16.25 37.28 9.68
C ILE A 103 -17.54 37.36 8.86
N ASP A 104 -17.53 38.11 7.76
CA ASP A 104 -18.66 38.27 6.84
C ASP A 104 -18.28 37.75 5.46
N THR A 105 -18.94 36.67 5.04
CA THR A 105 -18.70 35.95 3.78
C THR A 105 -19.74 36.26 2.71
N THR A 106 -20.64 37.21 2.96
CA THR A 106 -21.78 37.52 2.07
C THR A 106 -21.36 38.18 0.75
N SER A 107 -20.18 38.81 0.72
CA SER A 107 -19.62 39.45 -0.47
C SER A 107 -18.11 39.59 -0.38
N SER A 108 -17.41 39.52 -1.51
CA SER A 108 -15.95 39.68 -1.59
C SER A 108 -15.44 41.04 -1.06
N SER A 109 -16.27 42.08 -1.03
CA SER A 109 -15.90 43.37 -0.43
C SER A 109 -15.85 43.35 1.10
N LYS A 110 -16.45 42.34 1.75
CA LYS A 110 -16.51 42.15 3.21
C LYS A 110 -15.44 41.19 3.73
N ASN A 111 -14.71 40.57 2.81
CA ASN A 111 -13.62 39.67 3.11
C ASN A 111 -12.42 40.38 3.75
N TYR A 112 -11.62 39.61 4.49
CA TYR A 112 -10.32 40.07 4.95
C TYR A 112 -9.34 40.15 3.77
N LYS A 113 -8.34 41.01 3.88
CA LYS A 113 -7.38 41.25 2.80
C LYS A 113 -6.42 40.07 2.58
N GLY A 114 -6.37 39.09 3.48
CA GLY A 114 -5.40 37.99 3.38
C GLY A 114 -4.18 38.24 4.26
N PHE A 115 -3.08 37.53 4.02
CA PHE A 115 -1.87 37.59 4.85
C PHE A 115 -0.71 38.24 4.11
N ARG A 116 0.17 38.91 4.84
CA ARG A 116 1.49 39.30 4.35
C ARG A 116 2.56 38.78 5.29
N PHE A 117 3.48 38.01 4.73
CA PHE A 117 4.71 37.56 5.37
C PHE A 117 5.88 38.32 4.74
N ASP A 118 6.74 38.89 5.56
CA ASP A 118 7.77 39.82 5.13
C ASP A 118 9.06 39.52 5.90
N ASP A 119 10.06 38.95 5.20
CA ASP A 119 11.32 38.44 5.76
C ASP A 119 11.12 37.62 7.05
N SER A 120 10.05 36.83 7.07
CA SER A 120 9.66 36.00 8.20
C SER A 120 10.45 34.69 8.19
N PRO A 121 10.78 34.12 9.38
CA PRO A 121 11.30 32.76 9.46
C PRO A 121 10.34 31.73 8.83
N SER A 122 10.81 30.52 8.57
CA SER A 122 10.00 29.50 7.88
C SER A 122 8.66 29.21 8.58
N ASN A 123 7.56 29.32 7.84
CA ASN A 123 6.20 29.10 8.34
C ASN A 123 5.68 27.71 7.95
N VAL A 124 4.80 27.13 8.78
CA VAL A 124 4.22 25.81 8.56
C VAL A 124 2.71 25.85 8.66
N PHE A 125 2.05 25.31 7.63
CA PHE A 125 0.62 25.09 7.58
C PHE A 125 0.35 23.64 7.17
N ARG A 126 -0.17 22.86 8.12
CA ARG A 126 -0.72 21.52 7.91
C ARG A 126 -2.20 21.54 8.22
N ASN A 127 -3.00 20.78 7.47
CA ASN A 127 -4.45 20.64 7.71
C ASN A 127 -5.13 22.01 7.93
N THR A 128 -4.79 22.99 7.09
CA THR A 128 -5.26 24.37 7.25
C THR A 128 -6.13 24.80 6.07
N ILE A 129 -7.28 25.38 6.38
CA ILE A 129 -8.28 25.85 5.42
C ILE A 129 -8.24 27.38 5.36
N PHE A 130 -8.11 27.94 4.17
CA PHE A 130 -8.18 29.38 3.89
C PHE A 130 -9.34 29.67 2.96
N THR A 131 -10.30 30.46 3.43
CA THR A 131 -11.49 30.84 2.64
C THR A 131 -11.80 32.31 2.74
N TYR A 132 -12.38 32.88 1.69
CA TYR A 132 -12.87 34.26 1.71
C TYR A 132 -11.79 35.28 2.14
N GLY A 133 -10.52 35.04 1.82
CA GLY A 133 -9.42 35.99 2.01
C GLY A 133 -8.94 36.60 0.70
N GLY A 134 -8.07 37.61 0.77
CA GLY A 134 -7.45 38.23 -0.41
C GLY A 134 -6.13 37.61 -0.88
N GLY A 135 -5.80 36.41 -0.39
CA GLY A 135 -4.57 35.67 -0.68
C GLY A 135 -3.42 35.92 0.31
N ILE A 136 -2.40 35.08 0.21
CA ILE A 136 -1.18 35.05 1.03
C ILE A 136 -0.03 35.63 0.20
N GLN A 137 0.63 36.64 0.75
CA GLN A 137 1.83 37.25 0.16
C GLN A 137 3.06 36.78 0.94
N LEU A 138 4.00 36.09 0.28
CA LEU A 138 5.29 35.70 0.82
C LEU A 138 6.39 36.56 0.18
N ILE A 139 7.15 37.30 0.99
CA ILE A 139 8.29 38.10 0.54
C ILE A 139 9.50 37.68 1.35
N GLY A 140 10.54 37.14 0.70
CA GLY A 140 11.74 36.65 1.38
C GLY A 140 11.47 35.58 2.43
N THR A 141 10.29 34.94 2.38
CA THR A 141 9.76 34.06 3.43
C THR A 141 9.50 32.67 2.87
N GLU A 142 10.13 31.67 3.46
CA GLU A 142 9.83 30.27 3.16
C GLU A 142 8.57 29.80 3.89
N ALA A 143 7.80 28.93 3.23
CA ALA A 143 6.59 28.36 3.82
C ALA A 143 6.35 26.93 3.32
N LEU A 144 5.90 26.07 4.22
CA LEU A 144 5.34 24.75 3.92
C LEU A 144 3.82 24.80 4.01
N PHE A 145 3.15 24.45 2.92
CA PHE A 145 1.73 24.14 2.89
C PHE A 145 1.54 22.66 2.56
N GLU A 146 0.89 21.95 3.47
CA GLU A 146 0.66 20.51 3.36
C GLU A 146 -0.77 20.19 3.80
N TYR A 147 -1.51 19.38 3.03
CA TYR A 147 -2.92 19.06 3.31
C TYR A 147 -3.81 20.30 3.54
N CYS A 148 -3.50 21.42 2.86
CA CYS A 148 -4.25 22.66 3.01
C CYS A 148 -5.34 22.82 1.94
N THR A 149 -6.41 23.53 2.27
CA THR A 149 -7.48 23.88 1.32
C THR A 149 -7.61 25.38 1.15
N PHE A 150 -7.57 25.85 -0.09
CA PHE A 150 -7.73 27.24 -0.48
C PHE A 150 -8.98 27.38 -1.33
N ARG A 151 -10.04 27.97 -0.78
CA ARG A 151 -11.34 28.01 -1.48
C ARG A 151 -12.01 29.37 -1.47
N LYS A 152 -12.52 29.81 -2.63
CA LYS A 152 -13.27 31.07 -2.78
C LYS A 152 -12.52 32.30 -2.27
N ASN A 153 -11.19 32.28 -2.35
CA ASN A 153 -10.38 33.45 -2.03
C ASN A 153 -10.49 34.50 -3.16
N GLY A 154 -10.61 35.75 -2.77
CA GLY A 154 -10.60 36.90 -3.67
C GLY A 154 -9.18 37.36 -3.99
N SER A 155 -9.08 38.52 -4.65
CA SER A 155 -7.80 39.10 -5.10
C SER A 155 -7.56 40.49 -4.52
N SER A 156 -8.03 40.75 -3.30
CA SER A 156 -8.03 42.09 -2.71
C SER A 156 -6.68 42.56 -2.18
N ASN A 157 -5.69 41.66 -2.12
CA ASN A 157 -4.30 41.91 -1.69
C ASN A 157 -3.31 41.48 -2.77
N VAL A 158 -3.39 40.24 -3.22
CA VAL A 158 -2.47 39.67 -4.22
C VAL A 158 -3.20 39.12 -5.45
N SER A 159 -2.41 38.81 -6.49
CA SER A 159 -2.89 38.38 -7.80
C SER A 159 -3.06 36.86 -7.96
N ALA A 160 -2.65 36.09 -6.95
CA ALA A 160 -2.87 34.65 -6.82
C ALA A 160 -3.12 34.31 -5.34
N VAL A 161 -3.70 33.14 -5.04
CA VAL A 161 -3.99 32.76 -3.65
C VAL A 161 -2.71 32.66 -2.82
N ILE A 162 -1.68 32.00 -3.35
CA ILE A 162 -0.31 32.09 -2.83
C ILE A 162 0.51 32.87 -3.83
N THR A 163 1.02 34.03 -3.41
CA THR A 163 1.94 34.84 -4.20
C THR A 163 3.29 34.91 -3.50
N TYR A 164 4.35 34.48 -4.17
CA TYR A 164 5.70 34.47 -3.60
C TYR A 164 6.65 35.42 -4.34
N SER A 165 7.67 35.87 -3.63
CA SER A 165 8.71 36.78 -4.12
C SER A 165 10.01 36.53 -3.36
N SER A 166 11.10 36.24 -4.06
CA SER A 166 12.43 36.03 -3.46
C SER A 166 12.46 34.89 -2.42
N CYS A 167 11.61 33.88 -2.60
CA CYS A 167 11.53 32.67 -1.77
C CYS A 167 11.01 31.49 -2.60
N SER A 168 11.07 30.27 -2.05
CA SER A 168 10.77 29.02 -2.76
C SER A 168 9.88 28.09 -1.92
N PRO A 169 8.59 28.44 -1.71
CA PRO A 169 7.70 27.68 -0.85
C PRO A 169 7.47 26.25 -1.35
N ILE A 170 7.18 25.35 -0.41
CA ILE A 170 6.77 23.96 -0.68
C ILE A 170 5.27 23.87 -0.49
N ILE A 171 4.56 23.46 -1.54
CA ILE A 171 3.10 23.38 -1.60
C ILE A 171 2.76 21.98 -2.08
N ARG A 172 2.28 21.12 -1.17
CA ARG A 172 1.96 19.73 -1.51
C ARG A 172 0.69 19.20 -0.89
N TYR A 173 0.03 18.27 -1.57
CA TYR A 173 -1.23 17.65 -1.11
C TYR A 173 -2.33 18.67 -0.78
N CYS A 174 -2.29 19.84 -1.43
CA CYS A 174 -3.24 20.93 -1.20
C CYS A 174 -4.33 20.97 -2.28
N SER A 175 -5.47 21.58 -1.93
CA SER A 175 -6.59 21.81 -2.84
C SER A 175 -6.83 23.31 -3.06
N PHE A 176 -6.88 23.75 -4.32
CA PHE A 176 -7.20 25.12 -4.71
C PHE A 176 -8.50 25.12 -5.54
N ILE A 177 -9.58 25.65 -4.96
CA ILE A 177 -10.93 25.48 -5.48
C ILE A 177 -11.62 26.83 -5.65
N GLU A 178 -12.08 27.14 -6.87
CA GLU A 178 -12.94 28.30 -7.16
C GLU A 178 -12.37 29.64 -6.65
N ASN A 179 -11.05 29.82 -6.69
CA ASN A 179 -10.45 31.10 -6.29
C ASN A 179 -10.57 32.13 -7.42
N ALA A 180 -10.70 33.41 -7.06
CA ALA A 180 -10.99 34.48 -8.00
C ALA A 180 -9.95 34.63 -9.11
N ARG A 181 -8.68 34.29 -8.82
CA ARG A 181 -7.54 34.35 -9.76
C ARG A 181 -6.70 33.07 -9.63
N ALA A 182 -5.50 33.09 -10.22
CA ALA A 182 -4.50 32.03 -10.12
C ALA A 182 -4.39 31.47 -8.69
N ALA A 183 -4.22 30.17 -8.57
CA ALA A 183 -3.97 29.52 -7.30
C ALA A 183 -2.59 29.89 -6.76
N ILE A 184 -1.57 29.82 -7.61
CA ILE A 184 -0.17 30.08 -7.26
C ILE A 184 0.42 31.03 -8.29
N GLY A 185 1.15 32.04 -7.83
CA GLY A 185 1.86 32.92 -8.75
C GLY A 185 3.04 33.68 -8.15
N SER A 186 3.78 34.33 -9.04
CA SER A 186 4.86 35.26 -8.69
C SER A 186 4.87 36.46 -9.63
N GLY A 187 5.61 37.50 -9.25
CA GLY A 187 5.79 38.67 -10.10
C GLY A 187 6.76 38.39 -11.25
N ALA A 188 6.61 39.12 -12.37
CA ALA A 188 7.50 38.99 -13.52
C ALA A 188 8.94 39.49 -13.26
N ASN A 189 9.17 40.17 -12.13
CA ASN A 189 10.42 40.83 -11.75
C ASN A 189 11.08 40.23 -10.50
N VAL A 190 10.59 39.09 -10.03
CA VAL A 190 11.06 38.45 -8.79
C VAL A 190 11.42 37.00 -9.08
N ASN A 191 12.44 36.50 -8.39
CA ASN A 191 12.90 35.11 -8.54
C ASN A 191 12.30 34.23 -7.44
N GLY A 192 12.01 32.98 -7.77
CA GLY A 192 11.72 31.94 -6.78
C GLY A 192 11.40 30.60 -7.44
N SER A 193 11.82 29.52 -6.80
CA SER A 193 11.76 28.17 -7.37
C SER A 193 10.91 27.24 -6.51
N PRO A 194 9.57 27.46 -6.43
CA PRO A 194 8.70 26.69 -5.57
C PRO A 194 8.63 25.21 -5.97
N ARG A 195 8.23 24.39 -5.01
CA ARG A 195 7.87 22.98 -5.24
C ARG A 195 6.37 22.82 -5.09
N ILE A 196 5.68 22.58 -6.20
CA ILE A 196 4.23 22.45 -6.31
C ILE A 196 3.91 21.00 -6.68
N MET A 197 3.59 20.18 -5.69
CA MET A 197 3.54 18.72 -5.86
C MET A 197 2.24 18.08 -5.38
N TYR A 198 1.64 17.19 -6.17
CA TYR A 198 0.48 16.39 -5.75
C TYR A 198 -0.71 17.24 -5.26
N ASN A 199 -0.94 18.40 -5.89
CA ASN A 199 -2.05 19.28 -5.55
C ASN A 199 -3.20 19.14 -6.54
N VAL A 200 -4.38 19.57 -6.11
CA VAL A 200 -5.61 19.60 -6.91
C VAL A 200 -6.03 21.04 -7.14
N PHE A 201 -6.20 21.44 -8.41
CA PHE A 201 -6.61 22.78 -8.83
C PHE A 201 -7.91 22.69 -9.63
N ILE A 202 -9.01 23.17 -9.04
CA ILE A 202 -10.35 23.06 -9.63
C ILE A 202 -10.92 24.45 -9.85
N HIS A 203 -11.11 24.81 -11.12
CA HIS A 203 -11.91 25.96 -11.54
C HIS A 203 -11.44 27.28 -10.89
N ASN A 204 -10.13 27.47 -10.74
CA ASN A 204 -9.60 28.75 -10.30
C ASN A 204 -9.71 29.78 -11.44
N THR A 205 -9.47 31.05 -11.09
CA THR A 205 -9.70 32.19 -11.99
C THR A 205 -11.18 32.41 -12.30
N THR A 206 -12.01 32.40 -11.24
CA THR A 206 -13.46 32.63 -11.37
C THR A 206 -13.83 34.03 -11.85
N ASP A 207 -12.91 34.99 -11.77
CA ASP A 207 -13.07 36.33 -12.37
C ASP A 207 -12.90 36.34 -13.91
N ASN A 208 -12.57 35.18 -14.49
CA ASN A 208 -12.30 34.98 -15.92
C ASN A 208 -11.28 35.98 -16.50
N SER A 209 -10.33 36.42 -15.67
CA SER A 209 -9.17 37.18 -16.13
C SER A 209 -8.24 36.28 -16.96
N ASN A 210 -7.52 36.87 -17.93
CA ASN A 210 -6.58 36.14 -18.77
C ASN A 210 -5.33 35.73 -17.98
N ARG A 211 -5.39 34.59 -17.28
CA ARG A 211 -4.34 34.10 -16.38
C ARG A 211 -4.41 32.58 -16.24
N PRO A 212 -3.27 31.89 -16.16
CA PRO A 212 -3.27 30.48 -15.83
C PRO A 212 -3.55 30.24 -14.33
N GLN A 213 -3.93 29.00 -13.97
CA GLN A 213 -4.12 28.58 -12.59
C GLN A 213 -2.80 28.57 -11.81
N ILE A 214 -1.71 28.17 -12.47
CA ILE A 214 -0.33 28.33 -11.98
C ILE A 214 0.36 29.36 -12.89
N ASN A 215 0.73 30.53 -12.34
CA ASN A 215 1.25 31.66 -13.10
C ASN A 215 2.59 32.17 -12.55
N LEU A 216 3.68 31.60 -13.04
CA LEU A 216 5.01 31.83 -12.47
C LEU A 216 5.86 32.75 -13.36
N GLY A 217 6.52 33.69 -12.71
CA GLY A 217 7.61 34.49 -13.27
C GLY A 217 8.96 33.74 -13.25
N PRO A 218 10.08 34.48 -13.31
CA PRO A 218 11.42 33.90 -13.36
C PRO A 218 11.76 33.00 -12.16
N GLY A 219 12.45 31.89 -12.43
CA GLY A 219 13.01 31.00 -11.42
C GLY A 219 14.25 31.56 -10.73
N ALA A 220 14.55 31.06 -9.53
CA ALA A 220 15.82 31.28 -8.86
C ALA A 220 16.91 30.32 -9.41
N ALA A 221 18.03 30.15 -8.70
CA ALA A 221 19.12 29.28 -9.13
C ALA A 221 18.74 27.79 -9.16
N ASP A 222 17.85 27.35 -8.26
CA ASP A 222 17.28 25.99 -8.24
C ASP A 222 16.10 25.87 -9.23
N SER A 223 15.63 24.66 -9.48
CA SER A 223 14.53 24.39 -10.41
C SER A 223 13.16 24.58 -9.75
N ILE A 224 12.22 25.13 -10.51
CA ILE A 224 10.79 25.05 -10.22
C ILE A 224 10.34 23.60 -10.43
N TYR A 225 9.60 23.03 -9.49
CA TYR A 225 9.00 21.71 -9.64
C TYR A 225 7.47 21.80 -9.64
N ILE A 226 6.84 21.32 -10.71
CA ILE A 226 5.38 21.17 -10.84
C ILE A 226 5.14 19.69 -11.14
N VAL A 227 4.86 18.90 -10.11
CA VAL A 227 4.87 17.42 -10.20
C VAL A 227 3.58 16.80 -9.70
N GLY A 228 2.98 15.87 -10.44
CA GLY A 228 1.87 15.05 -9.93
C GLY A 228 0.57 15.82 -9.66
N ASN A 229 0.38 17.02 -10.23
CA ASN A 229 -0.80 17.85 -9.95
C ASN A 229 -1.96 17.53 -10.91
N TYR A 230 -3.19 17.67 -10.41
CA TYR A 230 -4.41 17.66 -11.21
C TYR A 230 -4.94 19.09 -11.37
N ILE A 231 -5.08 19.57 -12.60
CA ILE A 231 -5.42 20.96 -12.95
C ILE A 231 -6.57 20.99 -13.95
N GLU A 232 -7.77 21.31 -13.46
CA GLU A 232 -9.00 21.32 -14.25
C GLU A 232 -9.53 22.75 -14.42
N GLY A 233 -9.69 23.15 -15.68
CA GLY A 233 -10.23 24.44 -16.07
C GLY A 233 -11.76 24.44 -16.22
N PHE A 234 -12.35 25.64 -16.18
CA PHE A 234 -13.79 25.87 -16.39
C PHE A 234 -14.08 27.25 -16.99
N TYR A 235 -13.23 28.24 -16.72
CA TYR A 235 -13.38 29.60 -17.22
C TYR A 235 -12.59 29.78 -18.51
N THR A 236 -13.22 30.37 -19.52
CA THR A 236 -12.70 30.40 -20.90
C THR A 236 -11.33 31.06 -21.04
N ARG A 237 -10.97 31.98 -20.14
CA ARG A 237 -9.70 32.72 -20.18
C ARG A 237 -8.67 32.22 -19.16
N ALA A 238 -8.97 31.11 -18.47
CA ALA A 238 -8.08 30.50 -17.49
C ALA A 238 -7.19 29.44 -18.15
N GLY A 239 -5.87 29.67 -18.19
CA GLY A 239 -4.89 28.65 -18.64
C GLY A 239 -4.53 27.64 -17.55
N GLY A 240 -3.84 26.55 -17.90
CA GLY A 240 -3.34 25.57 -16.93
C GLY A 240 -2.09 26.09 -16.20
N ILE A 241 -0.94 25.96 -16.86
CA ILE A 241 0.38 26.30 -16.31
C ILE A 241 1.07 27.33 -17.21
N GLY A 242 1.47 28.47 -16.66
CA GLY A 242 2.28 29.47 -17.35
C GLY A 242 3.60 29.74 -16.63
N ILE A 243 4.70 29.61 -17.37
CA ILE A 243 6.05 29.97 -16.96
C ILE A 243 6.52 31.13 -17.82
N SER A 244 6.99 32.21 -17.18
CA SER A 244 7.35 33.42 -17.90
C SER A 244 8.65 34.06 -17.42
N ASN A 245 9.51 34.44 -18.35
CA ASN A 245 10.71 35.25 -18.11
C ASN A 245 10.81 36.36 -19.16
N LEU A 246 9.91 37.33 -19.00
CA LEU A 246 9.73 38.44 -19.95
C LEU A 246 10.76 39.55 -19.77
N MET A 247 11.46 39.56 -18.63
CA MET A 247 12.38 40.61 -18.20
C MET A 247 13.86 40.20 -18.30
N ALA A 248 14.13 39.00 -18.85
CA ALA A 248 15.46 38.41 -18.95
C ALA A 248 16.21 38.29 -17.60
N ILE A 249 15.46 37.99 -16.53
CA ILE A 249 16.03 37.86 -15.18
C ILE A 249 16.45 36.42 -14.96
N GLY A 250 17.73 36.23 -14.62
CA GLY A 250 18.28 34.91 -14.30
C GLY A 250 18.15 33.90 -15.43
N SER A 251 18.16 32.61 -15.05
CA SER A 251 17.91 31.47 -15.92
C SER A 251 16.90 30.57 -15.22
N THR A 252 15.70 30.49 -15.77
CA THR A 252 14.60 29.73 -15.20
C THR A 252 14.74 28.27 -15.60
N LYS A 253 14.81 27.38 -14.62
CA LYS A 253 14.75 25.93 -14.83
C LYS A 253 13.43 25.42 -14.28
N VAL A 254 12.70 24.63 -15.05
CA VAL A 254 11.40 24.11 -14.64
C VAL A 254 11.26 22.63 -15.00
N VAL A 255 10.79 21.84 -14.03
CA VAL A 255 10.39 20.44 -14.22
C VAL A 255 8.87 20.39 -14.10
N VAL A 256 8.22 20.02 -15.20
CA VAL A 256 6.77 19.78 -15.28
C VAL A 256 6.58 18.30 -15.55
N ARG A 257 6.13 17.55 -14.55
CA ARG A 257 6.09 16.10 -14.63
C ARG A 257 4.85 15.47 -14.01
N ASP A 258 4.33 14.38 -14.59
CA ASP A 258 3.24 13.58 -14.03
C ASP A 258 1.95 14.41 -13.75
N ASN A 259 1.74 15.54 -14.43
CA ASN A 259 0.55 16.38 -14.22
C ASN A 259 -0.57 16.02 -15.18
N TYR A 260 -1.80 16.13 -14.70
CA TYR A 260 -3.01 16.14 -15.52
C TYR A 260 -3.51 17.57 -15.65
N VAL A 261 -3.48 18.12 -16.87
CA VAL A 261 -3.91 19.49 -17.17
C VAL A 261 -5.02 19.42 -18.21
N ILE A 262 -6.24 19.69 -17.78
CA ILE A 262 -7.44 19.39 -18.55
C ILE A 262 -8.41 20.57 -18.62
N ASN A 263 -9.12 20.72 -19.75
CA ASN A 263 -10.21 21.70 -19.90
C ASN A 263 -9.81 23.17 -19.62
N ASN A 264 -8.53 23.52 -19.75
CA ASN A 264 -8.07 24.90 -19.62
C ASN A 264 -8.05 25.62 -20.98
N ARG A 265 -7.80 26.93 -20.98
CA ARG A 265 -7.59 27.73 -22.19
C ARG A 265 -6.41 27.24 -23.05
N PHE A 266 -5.38 26.74 -22.37
CA PHE A 266 -4.19 26.07 -22.90
C PHE A 266 -3.63 25.21 -21.77
N GLY A 267 -2.88 24.15 -22.11
CA GLY A 267 -2.29 23.25 -21.12
C GLY A 267 -1.09 23.88 -20.41
N TYR A 268 0.04 23.91 -21.10
CA TYR A 268 1.29 24.51 -20.63
C TYR A 268 1.79 25.59 -21.58
N THR A 269 2.33 26.69 -21.03
CA THR A 269 3.07 27.67 -21.81
C THR A 269 4.35 28.15 -21.15
N GLN A 270 5.38 28.32 -21.97
CA GLN A 270 6.67 28.89 -21.62
C GLN A 270 6.95 30.14 -22.49
N ILE A 271 6.93 31.33 -21.89
CA ILE A 271 7.02 32.61 -22.62
C ILE A 271 8.19 33.48 -22.13
N GLY A 272 9.03 33.95 -23.05
CA GLY A 272 10.16 34.83 -22.76
C GLY A 272 11.51 34.12 -22.94
N VAL A 273 12.59 34.72 -22.42
CA VAL A 273 13.98 34.28 -22.67
C VAL A 273 14.58 33.54 -21.49
N ASN A 274 15.67 32.80 -21.68
CA ASN A 274 16.40 32.09 -20.62
C ASN A 274 15.50 31.19 -19.75
N ILE A 275 14.66 30.37 -20.39
CA ILE A 275 13.84 29.36 -19.74
C ILE A 275 14.21 27.99 -20.32
N PHE A 276 14.55 27.05 -19.44
CA PHE A 276 14.81 25.66 -19.77
C PHE A 276 13.81 24.75 -19.08
N GLY A 277 12.98 24.07 -19.87
CA GLY A 277 11.93 23.18 -19.37
C GLY A 277 12.26 21.70 -19.54
N HIS A 278 11.90 20.89 -18.55
CA HIS A 278 11.73 19.44 -18.68
C HIS A 278 10.24 19.14 -18.54
N ILE A 279 9.56 18.91 -19.65
CA ILE A 279 8.12 18.65 -19.71
C ILE A 279 7.94 17.16 -20.05
N VAL A 280 7.75 16.33 -19.03
CA VAL A 280 7.78 14.88 -19.18
C VAL A 280 6.62 14.17 -18.51
N ASP A 281 6.08 13.11 -19.10
CA ASP A 281 5.08 12.25 -18.44
C ASP A 281 3.77 12.98 -18.05
N ASN A 282 3.40 14.06 -18.75
CA ASN A 282 2.16 14.82 -18.47
C ASN A 282 1.02 14.47 -19.43
N TYR A 283 -0.21 14.74 -18.98
CA TYR A 283 -1.44 14.65 -19.75
C TYR A 283 -2.00 16.06 -19.99
N PHE A 284 -1.94 16.53 -21.23
CA PHE A 284 -2.53 17.80 -21.68
C PHE A 284 -3.75 17.50 -22.55
N ILE A 285 -4.93 17.48 -21.92
CA ILE A 285 -6.17 16.96 -22.52
C ILE A 285 -7.19 18.08 -22.67
N ASP A 286 -7.79 18.23 -23.86
CA ASP A 286 -8.94 19.11 -24.09
C ASP A 286 -8.74 20.56 -23.60
N ASN A 287 -7.50 21.08 -23.67
CA ASN A 287 -7.22 22.45 -23.27
C ASN A 287 -7.60 23.43 -24.40
N ASN A 288 -8.89 23.47 -24.71
CA ASN A 288 -9.47 24.19 -25.84
C ASN A 288 -10.67 25.06 -25.47
N ILE A 289 -10.92 25.32 -24.17
CA ILE A 289 -12.19 25.87 -23.68
C ILE A 289 -12.55 27.28 -24.21
N GLU A 290 -11.56 28.12 -24.59
CA GLU A 290 -11.83 29.41 -25.27
C GLU A 290 -12.25 29.21 -26.73
N ASN A 291 -11.89 28.07 -27.32
CA ASN A 291 -12.14 27.65 -28.69
C ASN A 291 -11.78 28.70 -29.75
N SER A 292 -10.69 29.43 -29.51
CA SER A 292 -10.16 30.46 -30.40
C SER A 292 -8.68 30.19 -30.66
N PRO A 293 -8.32 29.59 -31.82
CA PRO A 293 -6.95 29.17 -32.11
C PRO A 293 -5.92 30.31 -32.08
N ALA A 294 -6.34 31.54 -32.35
CA ALA A 294 -5.47 32.72 -32.32
C ALA A 294 -5.19 33.24 -30.89
N LEU A 295 -5.99 32.83 -29.91
CA LEU A 295 -5.93 33.31 -28.53
C LEU A 295 -5.35 32.27 -27.57
N GLY A 296 -5.38 30.99 -27.92
CA GLY A 296 -4.86 29.91 -27.10
C GLY A 296 -5.17 28.54 -27.71
N GLY A 297 -5.32 27.53 -26.85
CA GLY A 297 -5.73 26.20 -27.26
C GLY A 297 -4.58 25.20 -27.46
N SER A 298 -3.33 25.58 -27.20
CA SER A 298 -2.21 24.64 -27.30
C SER A 298 -2.17 23.70 -26.10
N GLY A 299 -1.89 22.42 -26.34
CA GLY A 299 -1.47 21.50 -25.28
C GLY A 299 -0.18 21.99 -24.63
N VAL A 300 0.84 22.26 -25.46
CA VAL A 300 2.09 22.93 -25.04
C VAL A 300 2.47 24.09 -25.97
N ASN A 301 2.89 25.22 -25.41
CA ASN A 301 3.28 26.41 -26.18
C ASN A 301 4.62 26.99 -25.74
N PHE A 302 5.52 27.23 -26.69
CA PHE A 302 6.82 27.88 -26.50
C PHE A 302 6.89 29.16 -27.32
N LEU A 303 7.16 30.30 -26.67
CA LEU A 303 7.18 31.60 -27.32
C LEU A 303 8.31 32.48 -26.79
N THR A 304 9.16 32.97 -27.68
CA THR A 304 10.15 34.00 -27.34
C THR A 304 10.51 34.85 -28.55
N SER A 305 10.85 36.12 -28.33
CA SER A 305 11.49 36.96 -29.35
C SER A 305 13.01 36.93 -29.29
N GLY A 306 13.60 36.42 -28.20
CA GLY A 306 15.05 36.30 -27.99
C GLY A 306 15.48 34.84 -27.84
N GLU A 307 16.74 34.62 -27.46
CA GLU A 307 17.31 33.27 -27.30
C GLU A 307 17.01 32.63 -25.94
N GLY A 308 17.35 31.35 -25.80
CA GLY A 308 17.37 30.66 -24.51
C GLY A 308 16.01 30.18 -23.98
N ASN A 309 14.97 30.13 -24.82
CA ASN A 309 13.73 29.42 -24.52
C ASN A 309 13.80 28.03 -25.15
N THR A 310 14.20 27.05 -24.36
CA THR A 310 14.40 25.67 -24.79
C THR A 310 13.70 24.71 -23.83
N ALA A 311 13.48 23.48 -24.28
CA ALA A 311 12.88 22.45 -23.46
C ALA A 311 13.21 21.04 -23.96
N ILE A 312 13.13 20.06 -23.07
CA ILE A 312 13.03 18.63 -23.40
C ILE A 312 11.58 18.23 -23.15
N VAL A 313 10.88 17.80 -24.21
CA VAL A 313 9.46 17.41 -24.17
C VAL A 313 9.36 15.93 -24.51
N LYS A 314 8.97 15.09 -23.54
CA LYS A 314 8.99 13.62 -23.71
C LYS A 314 7.84 12.90 -23.01
N ARG A 315 7.38 11.78 -23.57
CA ARG A 315 6.37 10.89 -22.95
C ARG A 315 5.12 11.63 -22.44
N ASN A 316 4.72 12.71 -23.10
CA ASN A 316 3.47 13.40 -22.78
C ASN A 316 2.34 12.86 -23.65
N VAL A 317 1.14 12.78 -23.09
CA VAL A 317 -0.11 12.61 -23.85
C VAL A 317 -0.68 13.99 -24.10
N ILE A 318 -0.75 14.39 -25.37
CA ILE A 318 -1.26 15.70 -25.80
C ILE A 318 -2.43 15.42 -26.72
N LYS A 319 -3.67 15.62 -26.24
CA LYS A 319 -4.87 15.26 -27.00
C LYS A 319 -6.02 16.24 -26.90
N GLY A 320 -6.84 16.31 -27.96
CA GLY A 320 -8.09 17.09 -27.98
C GLY A 320 -7.90 18.61 -27.91
N ASN A 321 -6.67 19.11 -27.98
CA ASN A 321 -6.37 20.54 -27.92
C ASN A 321 -6.60 21.19 -29.32
N LEU A 322 -6.67 22.52 -29.41
CA LEU A 322 -6.73 23.18 -30.73
C LEU A 322 -5.42 23.06 -31.51
N TRP A 323 -4.31 23.00 -30.76
CA TRP A 323 -2.97 22.73 -31.25
C TRP A 323 -2.31 21.72 -30.30
N GLY A 324 -1.59 20.74 -30.82
CA GLY A 324 -0.80 19.85 -29.97
C GLY A 324 0.36 20.61 -29.33
N ALA A 325 1.36 20.95 -30.13
CA ALA A 325 2.47 21.81 -29.77
C ALA A 325 2.58 23.04 -30.69
N THR A 326 2.80 24.23 -30.11
CA THR A 326 3.12 25.44 -30.87
C THR A 326 4.48 25.99 -30.47
N ILE A 327 5.35 26.21 -31.46
CA ILE A 327 6.68 26.79 -31.28
C ILE A 327 6.72 28.11 -32.03
N GLN A 328 7.05 29.21 -31.35
CA GLN A 328 6.87 30.55 -31.90
C GLN A 328 8.07 31.46 -31.66
N GLY A 329 8.36 32.31 -32.66
CA GLY A 329 9.46 33.26 -32.62
C GLY A 329 10.81 32.55 -32.69
N ASN A 330 11.62 32.67 -31.65
CA ASN A 330 12.97 32.11 -31.55
C ASN A 330 13.06 30.97 -30.50
N ALA A 331 11.93 30.35 -30.15
CA ALA A 331 11.92 29.21 -29.24
C ALA A 331 12.51 27.98 -29.93
N ASN A 332 13.22 27.14 -29.18
CA ASN A 332 13.83 25.91 -29.70
C ASN A 332 13.68 24.75 -28.70
N PRO A 333 12.44 24.25 -28.47
CA PRO A 333 12.24 23.01 -27.75
C PRO A 333 12.69 21.79 -28.59
N GLN A 334 13.07 20.74 -27.89
CA GLN A 334 13.38 19.42 -28.45
C GLN A 334 12.31 18.43 -28.03
N PHE A 335 11.77 17.69 -29.00
CA PHE A 335 10.77 16.65 -28.81
C PHE A 335 11.34 15.23 -29.03
N GLY A 336 12.66 15.06 -29.05
CA GLY A 336 13.32 13.76 -29.21
C GLY A 336 14.45 13.76 -30.23
N THR A 337 15.45 12.93 -29.98
CA THR A 337 16.61 12.69 -30.87
C THR A 337 16.69 11.22 -31.24
N GLU A 338 17.65 10.86 -32.10
CA GLU A 338 17.92 9.46 -32.47
C GLU A 338 18.36 8.63 -31.26
N ASP A 339 19.23 9.19 -30.41
CA ASP A 339 19.73 8.53 -29.20
C ASP A 339 18.73 8.57 -28.02
N ASP A 340 17.82 9.55 -28.03
CA ASP A 340 16.86 9.77 -26.94
C ASP A 340 15.47 10.12 -27.51
N PRO A 341 14.73 9.12 -28.01
CA PRO A 341 13.42 9.30 -28.64
C PRO A 341 12.43 10.03 -27.75
N GLY A 342 11.55 10.83 -28.35
CA GLY A 342 10.57 11.67 -27.65
C GLY A 342 9.50 10.91 -26.90
N GLU A 343 8.91 9.90 -27.55
CA GLU A 343 7.81 9.07 -27.04
C GLU A 343 6.56 9.87 -26.64
N ASN A 344 6.40 11.11 -27.10
CA ASN A 344 5.14 11.83 -26.92
C ASN A 344 4.05 11.23 -27.81
N VAL A 345 2.80 11.35 -27.37
CA VAL A 345 1.62 10.80 -28.02
C VAL A 345 0.65 11.96 -28.29
N PHE A 346 0.64 12.40 -29.54
CA PHE A 346 -0.26 13.43 -30.05
C PHE A 346 -1.43 12.77 -30.78
N TYR A 347 -2.67 13.14 -30.47
CA TYR A 347 -3.84 12.70 -31.25
C TYR A 347 -5.02 13.62 -31.02
N GLU A 348 -5.94 13.69 -31.99
CA GLU A 348 -7.17 14.50 -31.92
C GLU A 348 -6.94 16.00 -31.63
N ASN A 349 -5.71 16.51 -31.80
CA ASN A 349 -5.45 17.93 -31.69
C ASN A 349 -5.73 18.60 -33.02
N GLY A 350 -6.63 19.58 -33.05
CA GLY A 350 -6.97 20.23 -34.29
C GLY A 350 -7.92 21.40 -34.14
N ASN A 351 -7.99 22.19 -35.20
CA ASN A 351 -8.92 23.30 -35.29
C ASN A 351 -9.38 23.46 -36.75
N SER A 352 -10.58 24.00 -36.94
CA SER A 352 -11.17 24.20 -38.27
C SER A 352 -11.23 22.92 -39.14
N GLY A 353 -11.30 21.74 -38.50
CA GLY A 353 -11.31 20.44 -39.18
C GLY A 353 -9.93 19.93 -39.64
N ILE A 354 -8.85 20.62 -39.27
CA ILE A 354 -7.47 20.24 -39.58
C ILE A 354 -6.76 19.79 -38.30
N THR A 355 -6.03 18.68 -38.39
CA THR A 355 -5.18 18.17 -37.30
C THR A 355 -3.87 18.93 -37.25
N TYR A 356 -3.47 19.39 -36.06
CA TYR A 356 -2.20 20.06 -35.81
C TYR A 356 -1.51 19.42 -34.61
N ALA A 357 -0.68 18.42 -34.84
CA ALA A 357 0.08 17.78 -33.78
C ALA A 357 1.27 18.66 -33.35
N LEU A 358 2.01 19.24 -34.30
CA LEU A 358 3.07 20.21 -34.02
C LEU A 358 3.08 21.31 -35.09
N TYR A 359 3.15 22.56 -34.63
CA TYR A 359 3.28 23.73 -35.49
C TYR A 359 4.60 24.45 -35.16
N ASN A 360 5.60 24.33 -36.04
CA ASN A 360 6.86 25.04 -35.92
C ASN A 360 6.80 26.42 -36.60
N ASN A 361 6.29 27.43 -35.90
CA ASN A 361 6.23 28.80 -36.39
C ASN A 361 7.54 29.57 -36.12
N THR A 362 8.68 28.94 -36.39
CA THR A 362 10.01 29.52 -36.21
C THR A 362 10.89 29.23 -37.43
N PRO A 363 11.92 30.05 -37.71
CA PRO A 363 12.91 29.73 -38.73
C PRO A 363 13.92 28.66 -38.28
N LEU A 364 13.83 28.18 -37.03
CA LEU A 364 14.81 27.27 -36.44
C LEU A 364 14.40 25.81 -36.67
N ASN A 365 15.39 24.96 -36.94
CA ASN A 365 15.16 23.53 -37.01
C ASN A 365 14.83 22.98 -35.61
N VAL A 366 13.95 21.98 -35.58
CA VAL A 366 13.47 21.30 -34.38
C VAL A 366 13.64 19.80 -34.56
N THR A 367 14.15 19.12 -33.54
CA THR A 367 14.23 17.65 -33.52
C THR A 367 13.07 17.06 -32.71
N ALA A 368 12.41 16.07 -33.27
CA ALA A 368 11.16 15.48 -32.78
C ALA A 368 11.05 13.98 -33.12
N ILE A 369 12.16 13.26 -33.04
CA ILE A 369 12.24 11.84 -33.42
C ILE A 369 11.52 10.97 -32.39
N GLY A 370 10.82 9.92 -32.85
CA GLY A 370 10.23 8.89 -32.00
C GLY A 370 8.95 9.30 -31.28
N ASN A 371 8.19 10.25 -31.83
CA ASN A 371 6.85 10.61 -31.34
C ASN A 371 5.77 9.93 -32.16
N TYR A 372 4.64 9.66 -31.52
CA TYR A 372 3.43 9.20 -32.17
C TYR A 372 2.57 10.42 -32.52
N TRP A 373 2.25 10.59 -33.80
CA TRP A 373 1.65 11.82 -34.33
C TRP A 373 0.13 11.70 -34.53
N GLY A 374 -0.51 10.64 -34.04
CA GLY A 374 -1.94 10.39 -34.23
C GLY A 374 -2.24 9.37 -35.34
N THR A 375 -1.19 8.77 -35.90
CA THR A 375 -1.26 7.81 -37.01
C THR A 375 -0.01 6.94 -37.02
N ASN A 376 -0.12 5.73 -37.58
CA ASN A 376 1.01 4.85 -37.87
C ASN A 376 1.58 5.06 -39.30
N ASP A 377 0.92 5.88 -40.13
CA ASP A 377 1.39 6.21 -41.49
C ASP A 377 2.26 7.48 -41.47
N PRO A 378 3.56 7.39 -41.83
CA PRO A 378 4.45 8.55 -41.84
C PRO A 378 4.04 9.65 -42.83
N ASN A 379 3.33 9.32 -43.92
CA ASN A 379 2.85 10.34 -44.86
C ASN A 379 1.71 11.15 -44.24
N VAL A 380 0.82 10.49 -43.51
CA VAL A 380 -0.25 11.17 -42.77
C VAL A 380 0.32 11.96 -41.59
N ALA A 381 1.42 11.48 -40.98
CA ALA A 381 2.10 12.22 -39.92
C ALA A 381 2.69 13.55 -40.42
N GLU A 382 3.23 13.59 -41.65
CA GLU A 382 3.69 14.83 -42.30
C GLU A 382 2.57 15.87 -42.36
N ASP A 383 1.35 15.47 -42.75
CA ASP A 383 0.20 16.38 -42.84
C ASP A 383 -0.21 17.00 -41.48
N TYR A 384 0.22 16.41 -40.36
CA TYR A 384 -0.09 16.86 -38.99
C TYR A 384 1.02 17.73 -38.38
N ILE A 385 2.16 17.85 -39.05
CA ILE A 385 3.32 18.63 -38.62
C ILE A 385 3.47 19.80 -39.58
N PHE A 386 3.26 21.02 -39.11
CA PHE A 386 3.43 22.22 -39.93
C PHE A 386 4.85 22.78 -39.79
N HIS A 387 5.62 22.77 -40.87
CA HIS A 387 7.04 23.16 -40.87
C HIS A 387 7.54 23.63 -42.26
N LYS A 388 8.84 23.46 -42.54
CA LYS A 388 9.51 23.98 -43.73
C LYS A 388 8.89 23.56 -45.08
N PRO A 389 8.40 22.32 -45.28
CA PRO A 389 7.72 21.91 -46.50
C PRO A 389 6.43 22.69 -46.76
N ASP A 390 5.72 23.10 -45.70
CA ASP A 390 4.50 23.92 -45.79
C ASP A 390 4.80 25.40 -46.05
N ASP A 391 5.82 25.93 -45.36
CA ASP A 391 6.31 27.30 -45.54
C ASP A 391 7.84 27.33 -45.51
N ALA A 392 8.43 27.68 -46.66
CA ALA A 392 9.88 27.68 -46.86
C ALA A 392 10.66 28.66 -45.96
N THR A 393 9.98 29.58 -45.25
CA THR A 393 10.59 30.49 -44.27
C THR A 393 10.77 29.86 -42.89
N LEU A 394 10.13 28.72 -42.65
CA LEU A 394 10.18 27.99 -41.38
C LEU A 394 11.34 26.99 -41.35
N GLY A 395 11.71 26.58 -40.14
CA GLY A 395 12.72 25.56 -39.91
C GLY A 395 12.17 24.15 -40.08
N LEU A 396 13.06 23.22 -40.41
CA LEU A 396 12.71 21.82 -40.60
C LEU A 396 12.40 21.15 -39.26
N VAL A 397 11.34 20.35 -39.21
CA VAL A 397 11.10 19.40 -38.12
C VAL A 397 11.64 18.04 -38.53
N THR A 398 12.64 17.54 -37.79
CA THR A 398 13.18 16.19 -37.99
C THR A 398 12.44 15.22 -37.07
N TYR A 399 11.47 14.46 -37.60
CA TYR A 399 10.58 13.62 -36.79
C TYR A 399 10.65 12.11 -37.08
N MET A 400 11.38 11.69 -38.12
CA MET A 400 11.51 10.28 -38.49
C MET A 400 12.67 9.61 -37.75
N PRO A 401 12.54 8.33 -37.35
CA PRO A 401 11.33 7.51 -37.43
C PRO A 401 10.22 7.98 -36.45
N ILE A 402 8.95 7.80 -36.86
CA ILE A 402 7.80 8.00 -35.96
C ILE A 402 7.64 6.81 -35.02
N LYS A 403 7.08 7.04 -33.82
CA LYS A 403 6.58 5.95 -32.97
C LYS A 403 5.27 5.44 -33.58
N THR A 404 5.11 4.13 -33.65
CA THR A 404 3.86 3.46 -34.02
C THR A 404 3.23 2.83 -32.78
N LEU A 405 1.90 2.73 -32.78
CA LEU A 405 1.13 2.13 -31.70
C LEU A 405 0.27 0.98 -32.23
N GLU A 406 0.30 -0.16 -31.55
CA GLU A 406 -0.52 -1.33 -31.87
C GLU A 406 -1.35 -1.72 -30.63
N PRO A 407 -2.59 -2.21 -30.79
CA PRO A 407 -3.46 -2.53 -29.66
C PRO A 407 -2.97 -3.78 -28.90
N LYS A 408 -1.95 -3.62 -28.07
CA LYS A 408 -1.28 -4.69 -27.32
C LYS A 408 -1.24 -4.41 -25.82
N ILE A 409 -1.52 -5.46 -25.04
CA ILE A 409 -1.26 -5.50 -23.59
C ILE A 409 0.17 -5.98 -23.39
N LEU A 410 1.05 -5.16 -22.82
CA LEU A 410 2.45 -5.50 -22.58
C LEU A 410 2.61 -6.38 -21.34
N THR A 411 1.82 -6.11 -20.30
CA THR A 411 1.80 -6.86 -19.05
C THR A 411 0.38 -6.97 -18.54
N PHE A 412 0.03 -8.14 -18.01
CA PHE A 412 -1.19 -8.37 -17.25
C PHE A 412 -0.79 -9.19 -16.03
N LEU A 413 -1.01 -8.66 -14.83
CA LEU A 413 -0.63 -9.34 -13.59
C LEU A 413 -1.65 -9.10 -12.48
N PHE A 414 -1.61 -9.96 -11.48
CA PHE A 414 -2.27 -9.77 -10.19
C PHE A 414 -1.21 -9.58 -9.12
N SER A 415 -1.05 -8.37 -8.60
CA SER A 415 -0.04 -8.08 -7.57
C SER A 415 -0.53 -8.51 -6.19
N ALA A 416 0.39 -8.94 -5.33
CA ALA A 416 0.06 -9.26 -3.94
C ALA A 416 -0.36 -8.01 -3.13
N SER A 417 0.06 -6.81 -3.55
CA SER A 417 -0.35 -5.56 -2.91
C SER A 417 -1.82 -5.22 -3.14
N GLU A 418 -2.33 -5.44 -4.35
CA GLU A 418 -3.73 -5.16 -4.70
C GLU A 418 -4.65 -6.38 -4.46
N ASN A 419 -4.06 -7.57 -4.31
CA ASN A 419 -4.78 -8.82 -4.05
C ASN A 419 -4.21 -9.51 -2.80
N PRO A 420 -4.61 -9.11 -1.57
CA PRO A 420 -4.01 -9.58 -0.31
C PRO A 420 -4.08 -11.09 -0.04
N GLN A 421 -4.89 -11.81 -0.82
CA GLN A 421 -4.96 -13.28 -0.82
C GLN A 421 -3.75 -13.94 -1.49
N LEU A 422 -2.95 -13.19 -2.26
CA LEU A 422 -1.74 -13.67 -2.90
C LEU A 422 -0.52 -13.34 -2.02
N THR A 423 0.42 -14.26 -1.95
CA THR A 423 1.70 -14.06 -1.25
C THR A 423 2.79 -13.50 -2.16
N LEU A 424 2.63 -13.64 -3.48
CA LEU A 424 3.54 -13.17 -4.53
C LEU A 424 2.72 -12.67 -5.72
N ASP A 425 3.31 -11.78 -6.52
CA ASP A 425 2.71 -11.32 -7.77
C ASP A 425 2.60 -12.48 -8.77
N VAL A 426 1.45 -12.58 -9.44
CA VAL A 426 1.21 -13.55 -10.50
C VAL A 426 1.15 -12.84 -11.84
N TYR A 427 2.12 -13.15 -12.70
CA TYR A 427 2.18 -12.67 -14.08
C TYR A 427 1.39 -13.62 -14.99
N ALA A 428 0.55 -13.07 -15.86
CA ALA A 428 -0.19 -13.84 -16.85
C ALA A 428 0.64 -14.04 -18.13
N ASP A 429 0.43 -15.18 -18.79
CA ASP A 429 0.99 -15.47 -20.11
C ASP A 429 0.14 -14.78 -21.19
N ILE A 430 0.75 -13.93 -22.00
CA ILE A 430 0.09 -13.18 -23.06
C ILE A 430 0.44 -13.77 -24.42
N ASN A 431 -0.57 -14.15 -25.21
CA ASN A 431 -0.41 -14.55 -26.60
C ASN A 431 -1.04 -13.50 -27.52
N HIS A 432 -0.20 -12.75 -28.24
CA HIS A 432 -0.63 -11.71 -29.17
C HIS A 432 -1.18 -12.25 -30.50
N ASP A 433 -0.86 -13.49 -30.90
CA ASP A 433 -1.37 -14.08 -32.14
C ASP A 433 -2.82 -14.55 -31.98
N THR A 434 -3.15 -15.08 -30.79
CA THR A 434 -4.51 -15.55 -30.45
C THR A 434 -5.30 -14.55 -29.61
N HIS A 435 -4.70 -13.45 -29.17
CA HIS A 435 -5.25 -12.48 -28.23
C HIS A 435 -5.83 -13.14 -26.96
N THR A 436 -5.08 -14.06 -26.36
CA THR A 436 -5.46 -14.73 -25.11
C THR A 436 -4.48 -14.40 -24.00
N ILE A 437 -4.98 -14.23 -22.78
CA ILE A 437 -4.18 -14.00 -21.58
C ILE A 437 -4.57 -15.06 -20.54
N ASN A 438 -3.61 -15.83 -20.05
CA ASN A 438 -3.88 -16.89 -19.09
C ASN A 438 -3.08 -16.66 -17.81
N ALA A 439 -3.76 -16.61 -16.66
CA ALA A 439 -3.12 -16.53 -15.36
C ALA A 439 -3.41 -17.80 -14.55
N THR A 440 -2.41 -18.27 -13.80
CA THR A 440 -2.54 -19.42 -12.92
C THR A 440 -2.27 -19.00 -11.48
N LEU A 441 -3.30 -19.03 -10.63
CA LEU A 441 -3.27 -18.56 -9.25
C LEU A 441 -3.02 -19.70 -8.25
N PRO A 442 -2.48 -19.40 -7.06
CA PRO A 442 -2.32 -20.38 -5.98
C PRO A 442 -3.66 -21.00 -5.54
N PRO A 443 -3.64 -22.21 -4.95
CA PRO A 443 -4.84 -22.86 -4.44
C PRO A 443 -5.62 -21.99 -3.44
N GLY A 444 -6.94 -22.11 -3.46
CA GLY A 444 -7.83 -21.39 -2.55
C GLY A 444 -8.06 -19.90 -2.88
N THR A 445 -7.44 -19.37 -3.94
CA THR A 445 -7.62 -17.97 -4.36
C THR A 445 -9.07 -17.70 -4.80
N ASP A 446 -9.69 -16.65 -4.24
CA ASP A 446 -11.00 -16.15 -4.65
C ASP A 446 -10.87 -15.28 -5.91
N VAL A 447 -11.46 -15.75 -7.01
CA VAL A 447 -11.40 -15.10 -8.32
C VAL A 447 -12.53 -14.09 -8.58
N THR A 448 -13.42 -13.86 -7.61
CA THR A 448 -14.62 -13.03 -7.81
C THR A 448 -14.37 -11.52 -7.78
N VAL A 449 -13.23 -11.09 -7.23
CA VAL A 449 -12.91 -9.67 -6.97
C VAL A 449 -11.43 -9.34 -7.21
N LEU A 450 -10.77 -10.04 -8.12
CA LEU A 450 -9.35 -9.79 -8.42
C LEU A 450 -9.16 -8.42 -9.06
N VAL A 451 -8.10 -7.73 -8.67
CA VAL A 451 -7.70 -6.43 -9.22
C VAL A 451 -6.50 -6.65 -10.15
N PRO A 452 -6.70 -6.65 -11.49
CA PRO A 452 -5.61 -6.80 -12.45
C PRO A 452 -4.85 -5.49 -12.64
N GLU A 453 -3.53 -5.58 -12.71
CA GLU A 453 -2.68 -4.50 -13.20
C GLU A 453 -2.34 -4.75 -14.67
N ILE A 454 -2.64 -3.76 -15.51
CA ILE A 454 -2.52 -3.86 -16.96
C ILE A 454 -1.58 -2.77 -17.44
N VAL A 455 -0.51 -3.15 -18.14
CA VAL A 455 0.45 -2.22 -18.75
C VAL A 455 0.23 -2.23 -20.26
N VAL A 456 0.02 -1.05 -20.83
CA VAL A 456 -0.07 -0.81 -22.27
C VAL A 456 0.89 0.32 -22.65
N GLU A 457 1.21 0.44 -23.94
CA GLU A 457 1.95 1.60 -24.44
C GLU A 457 1.23 2.91 -24.12
N LEU A 458 1.98 3.98 -23.88
CA LEU A 458 1.43 5.30 -23.56
C LEU A 458 0.43 5.74 -24.65
N GLY A 459 -0.76 6.18 -24.22
CA GLY A 459 -1.84 6.61 -25.10
C GLY A 459 -2.81 5.51 -25.54
N ILE A 460 -2.48 4.23 -25.36
CA ILE A 460 -3.42 3.12 -25.53
C ILE A 460 -4.33 3.04 -24.30
N ILE A 461 -5.59 2.67 -24.51
CA ILE A 461 -6.56 2.46 -23.44
C ILE A 461 -7.11 1.04 -23.47
N THR A 462 -7.56 0.55 -22.31
CA THR A 462 -8.28 -0.72 -22.18
C THR A 462 -9.67 -0.51 -21.60
N ASP A 463 -10.62 -1.29 -22.08
CA ASP A 463 -11.96 -1.41 -21.51
C ASP A 463 -12.31 -2.90 -21.33
N PRO A 464 -12.44 -3.40 -20.08
CA PRO A 464 -12.33 -2.66 -18.82
C PRO A 464 -10.94 -2.03 -18.59
N THR A 465 -10.92 -0.93 -17.83
CA THR A 465 -9.66 -0.34 -17.36
C THR A 465 -9.09 -1.19 -16.21
N GLY A 466 -7.78 -1.40 -16.19
CA GLY A 466 -7.09 -2.09 -15.08
C GLY A 466 -7.23 -1.35 -13.74
N GLY A 467 -6.86 -2.03 -12.65
CA GLY A 467 -6.90 -1.48 -11.30
C GLY A 467 -8.31 -1.44 -10.68
N GLN A 468 -9.28 -2.16 -11.25
CA GLN A 468 -10.64 -2.29 -10.72
C GLN A 468 -10.96 -3.76 -10.39
N PRO A 469 -11.68 -4.04 -9.28
CA PRO A 469 -12.12 -5.40 -8.95
C PRO A 469 -12.95 -6.00 -10.09
N THR A 470 -12.56 -7.19 -10.53
CA THR A 470 -13.14 -7.91 -11.67
C THR A 470 -13.36 -9.38 -11.31
N ASP A 471 -14.49 -9.94 -11.75
CA ASP A 471 -14.85 -11.34 -11.55
C ASP A 471 -14.35 -12.20 -12.72
N PHE A 472 -13.44 -13.13 -12.43
CA PHE A 472 -12.84 -14.03 -13.41
C PHE A 472 -13.34 -15.48 -13.31
N ARG A 473 -14.52 -15.72 -12.71
CA ARG A 473 -15.18 -17.04 -12.78
C ARG A 473 -15.49 -17.47 -14.22
N LEU A 474 -15.61 -16.51 -15.13
CA LEU A 474 -15.74 -16.70 -16.56
C LEU A 474 -14.67 -15.88 -17.27
N PRO A 475 -14.29 -16.24 -18.51
CA PRO A 475 -13.37 -15.43 -19.29
C PRO A 475 -13.86 -13.99 -19.45
N VAL A 476 -12.94 -13.03 -19.33
CA VAL A 476 -13.23 -11.59 -19.44
C VAL A 476 -12.58 -11.02 -20.68
N GLU A 477 -13.34 -10.28 -21.49
CA GLU A 477 -12.84 -9.60 -22.68
C GLU A 477 -12.32 -8.20 -22.34
N TYR A 478 -11.14 -7.86 -22.84
CA TYR A 478 -10.53 -6.53 -22.75
C TYR A 478 -10.36 -5.95 -24.14
N ASN A 479 -11.09 -4.87 -24.43
CA ASN A 479 -10.94 -4.08 -25.65
C ASN A 479 -9.74 -3.14 -25.51
N VAL A 480 -8.69 -3.38 -26.29
CA VAL A 480 -7.48 -2.56 -26.33
C VAL A 480 -7.57 -1.65 -27.53
N THR A 481 -7.61 -0.34 -27.31
CA THR A 481 -7.86 0.66 -28.36
C THR A 481 -6.66 1.61 -28.50
N THR A 482 -6.15 1.75 -29.72
CA THR A 482 -5.13 2.76 -30.03
C THR A 482 -5.76 4.14 -30.24
N PRO A 483 -4.99 5.23 -30.14
CA PRO A 483 -5.50 6.58 -30.42
C PRO A 483 -6.10 6.81 -31.81
N HIS A 484 -5.74 5.99 -32.81
CA HIS A 484 -6.26 6.09 -34.18
C HIS A 484 -7.45 5.15 -34.43
N GLY A 485 -7.94 4.46 -33.40
CA GLY A 485 -9.15 3.65 -33.46
C GLY A 485 -8.96 2.19 -33.83
N ASP A 486 -7.72 1.69 -33.94
CA ASP A 486 -7.48 0.26 -34.09
C ASP A 486 -7.79 -0.44 -32.76
N VAL A 487 -8.49 -1.58 -32.84
CA VAL A 487 -8.96 -2.35 -31.68
C VAL A 487 -8.50 -3.80 -31.77
N ALA A 488 -7.99 -4.34 -30.66
CA ALA A 488 -7.84 -5.77 -30.44
C ALA A 488 -8.59 -6.19 -29.17
N VAL A 489 -9.18 -7.37 -29.18
CA VAL A 489 -9.93 -7.91 -28.03
C VAL A 489 -9.15 -9.07 -27.44
N TYR A 490 -8.69 -8.91 -26.20
CA TYR A 490 -7.99 -9.97 -25.46
C TYR A 490 -8.97 -10.72 -24.56
N THR A 491 -8.99 -12.05 -24.63
CA THR A 491 -9.74 -12.90 -23.70
C THR A 491 -8.85 -13.34 -22.55
N VAL A 492 -9.16 -12.89 -21.34
CA VAL A 492 -8.44 -13.25 -20.11
C VAL A 492 -9.11 -14.44 -19.44
N THR A 493 -8.35 -15.49 -19.17
CA THR A 493 -8.78 -16.67 -18.40
C THR A 493 -7.90 -16.80 -17.16
N VAL A 494 -8.52 -17.14 -16.02
CA VAL A 494 -7.84 -17.33 -14.75
C VAL A 494 -8.13 -18.73 -14.24
N ASP A 495 -7.08 -19.51 -14.03
CA ASP A 495 -7.13 -20.85 -13.45
C ASP A 495 -6.57 -20.83 -12.03
N VAL A 496 -7.17 -21.60 -11.12
CA VAL A 496 -6.66 -21.79 -9.76
C VAL A 496 -6.05 -23.18 -9.65
N GLN A 497 -4.80 -23.26 -9.19
CA GLN A 497 -4.14 -24.55 -8.97
C GLN A 497 -4.90 -25.37 -7.91
N PRO A 498 -5.00 -26.70 -8.08
CA PRO A 498 -5.53 -27.56 -7.04
C PRO A 498 -4.58 -27.59 -5.83
N TRP A 499 -5.13 -27.84 -4.64
CA TRP A 499 -4.32 -28.11 -3.46
C TRP A 499 -3.51 -29.40 -3.62
N ASP A 500 -2.28 -29.40 -3.09
CA ASP A 500 -1.39 -30.58 -3.01
C ASP A 500 -0.71 -30.64 -1.63
N LEU A 501 -1.52 -30.67 -0.57
CA LEU A 501 -1.05 -30.69 0.81
C LEU A 501 -0.66 -32.11 1.24
N LYS A 502 0.23 -32.20 2.24
CA LYS A 502 0.71 -33.47 2.79
C LYS A 502 0.43 -33.61 4.28
N VAL A 503 0.14 -34.84 4.68
CA VAL A 503 0.17 -35.26 6.08
C VAL A 503 1.27 -36.27 6.27
N THR A 504 2.10 -36.07 7.29
CA THR A 504 3.16 -37.00 7.68
C THR A 504 2.92 -37.47 9.11
N PHE A 505 2.93 -38.77 9.34
CA PHE A 505 2.82 -39.34 10.67
C PHE A 505 4.20 -39.61 11.28
N ILE A 506 4.34 -39.32 12.56
CA ILE A 506 5.46 -39.76 13.40
C ILE A 506 4.89 -40.77 14.40
N VAL A 507 5.24 -42.04 14.23
CA VAL A 507 4.78 -43.12 15.12
C VAL A 507 5.89 -43.44 16.12
N LEU A 508 5.58 -43.34 17.42
CA LEU A 508 6.52 -43.54 18.51
C LEU A 508 6.02 -44.59 19.51
N ASP A 509 6.92 -45.22 20.26
CA ASP A 509 6.59 -45.97 21.47
C ASP A 509 6.47 -45.04 22.71
N GLU A 510 6.16 -45.62 23.87
CA GLU A 510 6.04 -44.91 25.16
C GLU A 510 7.35 -44.25 25.62
N GLU A 511 8.49 -44.72 25.11
CA GLU A 511 9.84 -44.22 25.38
C GLU A 511 10.31 -43.16 24.36
N ASN A 512 9.48 -42.79 23.39
CA ASN A 512 9.75 -41.90 22.25
C ASN A 512 10.72 -42.45 21.19
N ASN A 513 10.90 -43.77 21.11
CA ASN A 513 11.62 -44.38 19.99
C ASN A 513 10.68 -44.49 18.78
N PRO A 514 11.20 -44.28 17.55
CA PRO A 514 10.42 -44.38 16.34
C PRO A 514 10.03 -45.83 16.02
N ILE A 515 8.76 -46.05 15.72
CA ILE A 515 8.20 -47.31 15.23
C ILE A 515 8.15 -47.24 13.70
N GLY A 516 8.80 -48.18 13.01
CA GLY A 516 9.02 -48.12 11.56
C GLY A 516 8.12 -48.99 10.70
N ASP A 517 7.21 -49.75 11.30
CA ASP A 517 6.43 -50.80 10.66
C ASP A 517 4.92 -50.77 11.00
N ALA A 518 4.44 -49.68 11.60
CA ALA A 518 3.01 -49.49 11.81
C ALA A 518 2.28 -49.33 10.45
N VAL A 519 0.99 -49.67 10.44
CA VAL A 519 0.09 -49.47 9.31
C VAL A 519 -0.83 -48.30 9.62
N ILE A 520 -0.93 -47.35 8.69
CA ILE A 520 -1.78 -46.16 8.86
C ILE A 520 -2.89 -46.19 7.82
N THR A 521 -4.13 -46.06 8.30
CA THR A 521 -5.31 -45.78 7.49
C THR A 521 -5.70 -44.32 7.69
N PHE A 522 -5.68 -43.55 6.60
CA PHE A 522 -5.99 -42.12 6.59
C PHE A 522 -7.15 -41.85 5.62
N ASN A 523 -8.25 -41.31 6.12
CA ASN A 523 -9.47 -41.06 5.34
C ASN A 523 -9.94 -42.29 4.53
N GLY A 524 -9.84 -43.48 5.13
CA GLY A 524 -10.19 -44.75 4.49
C GLY A 524 -9.16 -45.30 3.49
N VAL A 525 -8.02 -44.64 3.28
CA VAL A 525 -6.90 -45.13 2.47
C VAL A 525 -5.82 -45.70 3.39
N THR A 526 -5.48 -46.97 3.21
CA THR A 526 -4.44 -47.66 3.99
C THR A 526 -3.15 -47.74 3.20
N ASN A 527 -2.08 -47.16 3.74
CA ASN A 527 -0.73 -47.31 3.19
C ASN A 527 -0.08 -48.62 3.65
N VAL A 528 0.99 -49.03 2.97
CA VAL A 528 1.81 -50.17 3.41
C VAL A 528 2.53 -49.85 4.73
N ALA A 529 2.87 -50.88 5.50
CA ALA A 529 3.62 -50.73 6.74
C ALA A 529 4.89 -49.88 6.56
N GLY A 530 5.07 -48.88 7.43
CA GLY A 530 6.20 -47.95 7.39
C GLY A 530 6.07 -46.78 6.40
N ASP A 531 5.00 -46.70 5.60
CA ASP A 531 4.71 -45.54 4.74
C ASP A 531 3.75 -44.57 5.42
N TYR A 532 4.34 -43.54 6.03
CA TYR A 532 3.66 -42.60 6.91
C TYR A 532 3.28 -41.28 6.24
N GLN A 533 3.32 -41.20 4.90
CA GLN A 533 3.05 -39.97 4.17
C GLN A 533 1.79 -40.10 3.29
N PHE A 534 0.92 -39.09 3.37
CA PHE A 534 -0.23 -38.90 2.50
C PHE A 534 -0.08 -37.55 1.78
N ALA A 535 -0.32 -37.49 0.47
CA ALA A 535 -0.14 -36.31 -0.38
C ALA A 535 -1.36 -36.08 -1.29
N GLY A 536 -1.41 -34.96 -2.02
CA GLY A 536 -2.54 -34.61 -2.88
C GLY A 536 -3.79 -34.20 -2.10
N LEU A 537 -3.62 -33.68 -0.87
CA LEU A 537 -4.71 -33.36 0.03
C LEU A 537 -5.21 -31.94 -0.17
N SER A 538 -6.50 -31.73 0.10
CA SER A 538 -7.14 -30.42 0.18
C SER A 538 -7.38 -30.04 1.65
N PRO A 539 -7.71 -28.78 1.95
CA PRO A 539 -8.14 -28.39 3.29
C PRO A 539 -9.38 -29.16 3.73
N GLY A 540 -9.40 -29.58 4.99
CA GLY A 540 -10.50 -30.34 5.59
C GLY A 540 -10.07 -31.17 6.80
N ASP A 541 -11.06 -31.85 7.39
CA ASP A 541 -10.88 -32.75 8.51
C ASP A 541 -10.78 -34.20 8.03
N TYR A 542 -9.77 -34.91 8.53
CA TYR A 542 -9.45 -36.27 8.10
C TYR A 542 -9.27 -37.20 9.30
N ASP A 543 -10.04 -38.28 9.34
CA ASP A 543 -9.88 -39.32 10.35
C ASP A 543 -8.71 -40.24 10.01
N TYR A 544 -8.02 -40.72 11.05
CA TYR A 544 -6.92 -41.66 10.92
C TYR A 544 -6.98 -42.79 11.94
N THR A 545 -6.35 -43.91 11.61
CA THR A 545 -6.13 -45.07 12.47
C THR A 545 -4.70 -45.57 12.28
N VAL A 546 -3.98 -45.81 13.38
CA VAL A 546 -2.63 -46.37 13.39
C VAL A 546 -2.65 -47.70 14.12
N GLU A 547 -2.17 -48.74 13.45
CA GLU A 547 -2.22 -50.14 13.90
C GLU A 547 -0.83 -50.78 13.81
N LEU A 548 -0.47 -51.54 14.84
CA LEU A 548 0.67 -52.43 14.84
C LEU A 548 0.38 -53.60 15.78
N ASP A 549 0.64 -54.83 15.35
CA ASP A 549 0.46 -56.02 16.18
C ASP A 549 1.29 -55.91 17.47
N GLY A 550 0.67 -56.18 18.61
CA GLY A 550 1.32 -56.01 19.93
C GLY A 550 1.12 -54.64 20.55
N PHE A 551 0.47 -53.71 19.85
CA PHE A 551 0.11 -52.38 20.35
C PHE A 551 -1.40 -52.16 20.37
N ILE A 552 -1.83 -51.19 21.18
CA ILE A 552 -3.22 -50.71 21.20
C ILE A 552 -3.44 -49.82 19.97
N THR A 553 -4.44 -50.15 19.15
CA THR A 553 -4.87 -49.33 18.00
C THR A 553 -5.20 -47.91 18.43
N GLN A 554 -4.60 -46.93 17.75
CA GLN A 554 -4.87 -45.50 17.97
C GLN A 554 -5.75 -44.95 16.85
N THR A 555 -6.72 -44.12 17.22
CA THR A 555 -7.61 -43.42 16.27
C THR A 555 -7.65 -41.93 16.59
N GLY A 556 -7.70 -41.09 15.58
CA GLY A 556 -7.82 -39.64 15.76
C GLY A 556 -8.30 -38.93 14.51
N GLN A 557 -8.28 -37.59 14.56
CA GLN A 557 -8.63 -36.71 13.44
C GLN A 557 -7.55 -35.62 13.31
N VAL A 558 -7.30 -35.18 12.08
CA VAL A 558 -6.41 -34.05 11.77
C VAL A 558 -7.13 -33.04 10.88
N GLU A 559 -7.01 -31.76 11.22
CA GLU A 559 -7.48 -30.64 10.41
C GLU A 559 -6.32 -30.13 9.54
N ILE A 560 -6.59 -29.97 8.24
CA ILE A 560 -5.67 -29.35 7.28
C ILE A 560 -6.30 -28.03 6.83
N ILE A 561 -5.55 -26.93 6.96
CA ILE A 561 -6.04 -25.58 6.59
C ILE A 561 -5.39 -25.10 5.30
N ASP A 562 -4.07 -24.93 5.28
CA ASP A 562 -3.36 -24.32 4.16
C ASP A 562 -1.89 -24.77 4.04
N GLN A 563 -1.44 -25.68 4.89
CA GLN A 563 -0.05 -26.17 4.93
C GLN A 563 0.04 -27.65 5.28
N ASP A 564 1.20 -28.24 4.99
CA ASP A 564 1.51 -29.62 5.38
C ASP A 564 1.42 -29.80 6.90
N VAL A 565 0.87 -30.94 7.33
CA VAL A 565 0.66 -31.24 8.76
C VAL A 565 1.49 -32.46 9.17
N THR A 566 2.08 -32.41 10.36
CA THR A 566 2.73 -33.56 10.99
C THR A 566 1.91 -34.01 12.20
N VAL A 567 1.54 -35.28 12.24
CA VAL A 567 0.76 -35.89 13.33
C VAL A 567 1.64 -36.87 14.08
N THR A 568 1.88 -36.63 15.37
CA THR A 568 2.59 -37.58 16.22
C THR A 568 1.61 -38.50 16.93
N VAL A 569 1.79 -39.81 16.78
CA VAL A 569 0.99 -40.85 17.41
C VAL A 569 1.91 -41.72 18.26
N VAL A 570 1.56 -41.89 19.53
CA VAL A 570 2.26 -42.79 20.45
C VAL A 570 1.46 -44.09 20.57
N LEU A 571 2.09 -45.22 20.25
CA LEU A 571 1.50 -46.54 20.41
C LEU A 571 1.92 -47.12 21.77
N GLU A 572 0.93 -47.61 22.52
CA GLU A 572 1.14 -48.30 23.80
C GLU A 572 1.14 -49.82 23.57
N GLU A 573 2.15 -50.52 24.09
CA GLU A 573 2.24 -51.98 24.00
C GLU A 573 1.14 -52.65 24.83
N ILE A 574 0.62 -53.78 24.33
CA ILE A 574 -0.30 -54.61 25.09
C ILE A 574 0.44 -55.23 26.28
N GLY A 575 -0.07 -54.96 27.50
CA GLY A 575 0.56 -55.38 28.75
C GLY A 575 -0.35 -56.19 29.70
N GLN A 576 0.28 -57.02 30.55
CA GLN A 576 -0.33 -57.75 31.64
C GLN A 576 0.50 -57.60 32.93
N LEU A 577 -0.06 -56.89 33.90
CA LEU A 577 0.50 -56.80 35.24
C LEU A 577 0.03 -57.98 36.09
N VAL A 578 0.96 -58.81 36.57
CA VAL A 578 0.66 -59.98 37.41
C VAL A 578 1.19 -59.77 38.83
N GLU A 579 0.29 -59.92 39.81
CA GLU A 579 0.62 -59.86 41.23
C GLU A 579 1.35 -61.15 41.68
N LEU A 580 2.49 -60.98 42.36
CA LEU A 580 3.29 -62.05 42.94
C LEU A 580 3.17 -61.99 44.46
N LYS A 581 2.43 -62.92 45.06
CA LYS A 581 2.18 -62.93 46.51
C LYS A 581 3.29 -63.63 47.29
N VAL A 582 3.55 -63.15 48.51
CA VAL A 582 4.46 -63.76 49.49
C VAL A 582 4.12 -65.24 49.71
N GLY A 583 5.16 -66.07 49.85
CA GLY A 583 5.00 -67.52 49.92
C GLY A 583 4.92 -68.15 48.53
N TRP A 584 4.26 -69.31 48.43
CA TRP A 584 4.14 -70.05 47.18
C TRP A 584 2.90 -69.62 46.39
N SER A 585 3.09 -69.27 45.11
CA SER A 585 2.04 -68.87 44.18
C SER A 585 2.23 -69.54 42.81
N MET A 586 1.18 -69.53 41.99
CA MET A 586 1.20 -69.98 40.59
C MET A 586 1.22 -68.76 39.67
N ILE A 587 1.90 -68.85 38.53
CA ILE A 587 1.96 -67.79 37.52
C ILE A 587 1.88 -68.34 36.10
N SER A 588 1.20 -67.58 35.26
CA SER A 588 1.18 -67.68 33.80
C SER A 588 0.87 -66.30 33.22
N SER A 589 1.06 -66.14 31.91
CA SER A 589 0.71 -64.94 31.17
C SER A 589 0.14 -65.36 29.83
N TYR A 590 -0.86 -64.62 29.37
CA TYR A 590 -1.42 -64.79 28.03
C TYR A 590 -0.60 -64.07 26.95
N LEU A 591 0.48 -63.39 27.36
CA LEU A 591 1.39 -62.66 26.48
C LEU A 591 2.66 -63.46 26.22
N VAL A 592 3.20 -63.27 25.01
CA VAL A 592 4.54 -63.64 24.59
C VAL A 592 5.40 -62.39 24.71
N PRO A 593 6.28 -62.29 25.72
CA PRO A 593 7.19 -61.16 25.81
C PRO A 593 8.13 -61.10 24.62
N GLU A 594 8.48 -59.89 24.18
CA GLU A 594 9.48 -59.68 23.14
C GLU A 594 10.83 -60.30 23.56
N ASP A 595 11.29 -59.99 24.77
CA ASP A 595 12.38 -60.71 25.44
C ASP A 595 11.83 -61.75 26.40
N ASN A 596 11.94 -63.01 26.01
CA ASN A 596 11.44 -64.12 26.79
C ASN A 596 12.45 -64.67 27.81
N ASP A 597 13.62 -64.07 28.02
CA ASP A 597 14.57 -64.53 29.05
C ASP A 597 14.00 -64.29 30.46
N LEU A 598 13.94 -65.33 31.29
CA LEU A 598 13.43 -65.21 32.66
C LEU A 598 14.26 -64.26 33.53
N THR A 599 15.55 -64.12 33.24
CA THR A 599 16.43 -63.18 33.93
C THR A 599 16.11 -61.72 33.59
N VAL A 600 15.55 -61.47 32.41
CA VAL A 600 15.07 -60.15 31.96
C VAL A 600 13.69 -59.89 32.55
N ILE A 601 12.74 -60.80 32.36
CA ILE A 601 11.36 -60.67 32.83
C ILE A 601 11.29 -60.46 34.35
N PHE A 602 12.05 -61.24 35.13
CA PHE A 602 12.06 -61.15 36.60
C PHE A 602 13.28 -60.41 37.13
N ALA A 603 13.95 -59.59 36.31
CA ALA A 603 15.16 -58.86 36.70
C ALA A 603 14.93 -58.03 37.98
N LYS A 604 13.82 -57.30 38.04
CA LYS A 604 13.43 -56.47 39.18
C LYS A 604 13.26 -57.30 40.45
N GLN A 605 12.46 -58.37 40.39
CA GLN A 605 12.20 -59.24 41.54
C GLN A 605 13.47 -59.94 42.03
N THR A 606 14.33 -60.33 41.10
CA THR A 606 15.61 -60.98 41.37
C THR A 606 16.58 -60.02 42.06
N LEU A 607 16.75 -58.81 41.53
CA LEU A 607 17.64 -57.78 42.09
C LEU A 607 17.19 -57.32 43.48
N ALA A 608 15.89 -57.21 43.70
CA ALA A 608 15.32 -56.89 45.01
C ALA A 608 15.49 -58.02 46.04
N GLY A 609 15.83 -59.24 45.60
CA GLY A 609 15.87 -60.43 46.46
C GLY A 609 14.48 -60.95 46.86
N ASN A 610 13.43 -60.46 46.21
CA ASN A 610 12.04 -60.81 46.49
C ASN A 610 11.67 -62.21 46.00
N MET A 611 12.34 -62.66 44.92
CA MET A 611 12.10 -63.96 44.32
C MET A 611 13.08 -65.01 44.84
N VAL A 612 12.52 -66.08 45.43
CA VAL A 612 13.33 -67.20 45.93
C VAL A 612 13.59 -68.20 44.82
N ILE A 613 12.53 -68.78 44.25
CA ILE A 613 12.63 -69.84 43.25
C ILE A 613 11.34 -69.89 42.42
N MET A 614 11.47 -70.16 41.13
CA MET A 614 10.41 -70.59 40.24
C MET A 614 10.74 -71.98 39.69
N LEU A 615 9.73 -72.81 39.51
CA LEU A 615 9.90 -74.16 39.00
C LEU A 615 8.68 -74.62 38.22
N ASN A 616 8.92 -75.53 37.30
CA ASN A 616 7.89 -76.37 36.68
C ASN A 616 8.44 -77.81 36.56
N ASN A 617 7.74 -78.68 35.84
CA ASN A 617 8.18 -80.07 35.68
C ASN A 617 9.48 -80.23 34.86
N ALA A 618 9.88 -79.19 34.10
CA ALA A 618 11.05 -79.21 33.23
C ALA A 618 12.31 -78.64 33.90
N GLY A 619 12.18 -77.79 34.91
CA GLY A 619 13.35 -77.18 35.53
C GLY A 619 13.04 -76.16 36.62
N ILE A 620 14.09 -75.46 37.05
CA ILE A 620 14.05 -74.45 38.09
C ILE A 620 14.77 -73.17 37.65
N PHE A 621 14.26 -72.05 38.11
CA PHE A 621 14.91 -70.76 38.11
C PHE A 621 15.05 -70.33 39.58
N TRP A 622 16.26 -70.41 40.12
CA TRP A 622 16.62 -70.06 41.48
C TRP A 622 17.71 -69.00 41.46
N PRO A 623 17.33 -67.70 41.41
CA PRO A 623 18.29 -66.62 41.20
C PRO A 623 19.33 -66.51 42.31
N GLY A 624 18.90 -66.63 43.58
CA GLY A 624 19.80 -66.57 44.73
C GLY A 624 20.82 -67.71 44.84
N GLN A 625 20.74 -68.73 43.97
CA GLN A 625 21.73 -69.81 43.86
C GLN A 625 22.43 -69.82 42.48
N ASN A 626 22.17 -68.83 41.63
CA ASN A 626 22.65 -68.76 40.25
C ASN A 626 22.28 -70.00 39.40
N ILE A 627 21.09 -70.57 39.61
CA ILE A 627 20.59 -71.70 38.81
C ILE A 627 19.43 -71.23 37.93
N ASN A 628 19.57 -71.34 36.61
CA ASN A 628 18.46 -71.12 35.67
C ASN A 628 18.45 -72.23 34.61
N THR A 629 17.76 -73.34 34.90
CA THR A 629 17.58 -74.41 33.91
C THR A 629 16.38 -74.19 33.01
N LEU A 630 15.44 -73.32 33.40
CA LEU A 630 14.28 -72.96 32.59
C LEU A 630 14.65 -72.05 31.42
N LYS A 631 15.63 -71.16 31.62
CA LYS A 631 16.14 -70.15 30.67
C LYS A 631 15.09 -69.13 30.27
N THR A 632 14.08 -69.53 29.52
CA THR A 632 13.09 -68.64 28.92
C THR A 632 11.67 -68.91 29.43
N TRP A 633 10.84 -67.87 29.35
CA TRP A 633 9.41 -67.92 29.55
C TRP A 633 8.75 -68.66 28.40
N ASN A 634 7.87 -69.59 28.73
CA ASN A 634 7.02 -70.27 27.78
C ASN A 634 5.57 -70.07 28.23
N PRO A 635 4.75 -69.31 27.47
CA PRO A 635 3.39 -68.99 27.89
C PRO A 635 2.50 -70.23 27.95
N TYR A 636 2.83 -71.30 27.21
CA TYR A 636 2.09 -72.56 27.19
C TYR A 636 2.35 -73.46 28.41
N ILE A 637 3.10 -72.98 29.40
CA ILE A 637 3.40 -73.72 30.63
C ILE A 637 3.10 -72.84 31.84
N GLY A 638 2.44 -73.40 32.86
CA GLY A 638 2.29 -72.75 34.16
C GLY A 638 3.55 -72.94 35.02
N TYR A 639 3.83 -71.97 35.89
CA TYR A 639 4.97 -72.04 36.79
C TYR A 639 4.53 -71.89 38.24
N LYS A 640 5.23 -72.59 39.14
CA LYS A 640 5.10 -72.39 40.58
C LYS A 640 6.27 -71.56 41.07
N LEU A 641 6.00 -70.48 41.79
CA LEU A 641 7.03 -69.55 42.26
C LEU A 641 6.90 -69.29 43.77
N LYS A 642 8.02 -68.96 44.42
CA LYS A 642 8.07 -68.57 45.82
C LYS A 642 8.65 -67.17 45.97
N MET A 643 7.91 -66.30 46.66
CA MET A 643 8.35 -64.95 47.01
C MET A 643 8.60 -64.80 48.51
N THR A 644 9.48 -63.86 48.87
CA THR A 644 9.68 -63.40 50.26
C THR A 644 8.74 -62.25 50.63
N GLU A 645 8.28 -61.46 49.66
CA GLU A 645 7.36 -60.32 49.82
C GLU A 645 6.40 -60.23 48.62
N ASN A 646 5.35 -59.40 48.73
CA ASN A 646 4.47 -59.12 47.59
C ASN A 646 5.18 -58.21 46.57
N ASP A 647 5.09 -58.51 45.28
CA ASP A 647 5.62 -57.69 44.18
C ASP A 647 4.76 -57.86 42.91
N PHE A 648 5.13 -57.20 41.81
CA PHE A 648 4.47 -57.33 40.51
C PHE A 648 5.49 -57.53 39.39
N VAL A 649 5.12 -58.36 38.42
CA VAL A 649 5.82 -58.48 37.15
C VAL A 649 4.90 -57.99 36.04
N ASN A 650 5.45 -57.21 35.10
CA ASN A 650 4.72 -56.72 33.94
C ASN A 650 5.18 -57.51 32.72
N PHE A 651 4.26 -58.20 32.06
CA PHE A 651 4.49 -58.81 30.76
C PHE A 651 4.03 -57.80 29.71
N LYS A 652 4.86 -57.46 28.73
CA LYS A 652 4.45 -56.70 27.53
C LYS A 652 4.80 -57.51 26.30
N GLY A 653 3.96 -57.50 25.27
CA GLY A 653 4.23 -58.18 24.00
C GLY A 653 2.96 -58.73 23.33
N LEU A 654 3.14 -59.71 22.45
CA LEU A 654 2.05 -60.25 21.63
C LEU A 654 1.12 -61.16 22.45
N GLU A 655 -0.19 -61.04 22.25
CA GLU A 655 -1.12 -62.04 22.79
C GLU A 655 -0.89 -63.40 22.11
N VAL A 656 -0.94 -64.46 22.91
CA VAL A 656 -0.84 -65.83 22.42
C VAL A 656 -2.05 -66.15 21.53
N VAL A 657 -1.78 -66.39 20.25
CA VAL A 657 -2.80 -66.68 19.24
C VAL A 657 -3.41 -68.07 19.43
N ASP A 658 -2.58 -69.11 19.58
CA ASP A 658 -3.05 -70.48 19.83
C ASP A 658 -3.28 -70.69 21.33
N LYS A 659 -4.54 -70.83 21.75
CA LYS A 659 -4.90 -70.98 23.16
C LYS A 659 -4.95 -72.46 23.61
N THR A 660 -4.41 -73.37 22.80
CA THR A 660 -4.41 -74.83 23.07
C THR A 660 -3.25 -75.25 23.96
N ILE A 661 -3.56 -75.94 25.08
CA ILE A 661 -2.55 -76.50 25.99
C ILE A 661 -2.61 -78.03 25.99
N ASN A 662 -1.46 -78.68 25.86
CA ASN A 662 -1.34 -80.14 25.99
C ASN A 662 -0.91 -80.54 27.41
N LEU A 663 -1.73 -81.37 28.07
CA LEU A 663 -1.45 -81.87 29.41
C LEU A 663 -0.90 -83.29 29.39
N ASN A 664 0.06 -83.57 30.27
CA ASN A 664 0.64 -84.90 30.42
C ASN A 664 -0.05 -85.67 31.55
N LYS A 665 0.02 -87.01 31.55
CA LYS A 665 -0.45 -87.80 32.69
C LYS A 665 0.39 -87.47 33.93
N GLY A 666 -0.24 -86.95 34.98
CA GLY A 666 0.42 -86.58 36.24
C GLY A 666 0.06 -85.16 36.68
N ILE A 667 0.92 -84.57 37.52
CA ILE A 667 0.74 -83.19 37.99
C ILE A 667 1.14 -82.24 36.85
N ASN A 668 0.24 -81.34 36.46
CA ASN A 668 0.52 -80.28 35.50
C ASN A 668 0.35 -78.92 36.15
N TYR A 669 1.10 -77.95 35.65
CA TYR A 669 0.90 -76.54 35.96
C TYR A 669 0.20 -75.90 34.76
N LEU A 670 -1.08 -75.55 34.93
CA LEU A 670 -1.94 -75.09 33.84
C LEU A 670 -1.84 -73.56 33.69
N PRO A 671 -1.38 -73.04 32.54
CA PRO A 671 -1.42 -71.60 32.28
C PRO A 671 -2.82 -71.15 31.84
N VAL A 672 -3.14 -69.88 32.07
CA VAL A 672 -4.36 -69.23 31.60
C VAL A 672 -4.00 -68.27 30.46
N LEU A 673 -4.33 -68.66 29.23
CA LEU A 673 -4.01 -67.92 27.99
C LEU A 673 -5.15 -66.99 27.55
N THR A 674 -5.72 -66.24 28.49
CA THR A 674 -6.74 -65.23 28.17
C THR A 674 -6.52 -63.96 28.99
N ASN A 675 -6.80 -62.82 28.37
CA ASN A 675 -6.86 -61.51 29.00
C ASN A 675 -8.18 -61.25 29.76
N ALA A 676 -9.18 -62.12 29.59
CA ALA A 676 -10.47 -62.01 30.26
C ALA A 676 -10.44 -62.70 31.63
N ALA A 677 -11.13 -62.11 32.61
CA ALA A 677 -11.40 -62.78 33.86
C ALA A 677 -12.28 -64.02 33.60
N ILE A 678 -11.77 -65.20 33.95
CA ILE A 678 -12.43 -66.47 33.71
C ILE A 678 -12.52 -67.26 35.02
N GLU A 679 -13.70 -67.83 35.29
CA GLU A 679 -13.88 -68.73 36.43
C GLU A 679 -13.12 -70.04 36.19
N SER A 680 -12.42 -70.54 37.21
CA SER A 680 -11.61 -71.76 37.10
C SER A 680 -12.43 -72.99 36.72
N ALA A 681 -13.71 -73.04 37.11
CA ALA A 681 -14.65 -74.09 36.72
C ALA A 681 -14.76 -74.24 35.19
N VAL A 682 -14.82 -73.12 34.46
CA VAL A 682 -14.92 -73.10 32.99
C VAL A 682 -13.67 -73.68 32.32
N ILE A 683 -12.50 -73.48 32.94
CA ILE A 683 -11.25 -74.08 32.47
C ILE A 683 -11.24 -75.58 32.76
N PHE A 684 -11.64 -75.99 33.97
CA PHE A 684 -11.58 -77.40 34.40
C PHE A 684 -12.60 -78.31 33.73
N GLU A 685 -13.75 -77.79 33.29
CA GLU A 685 -14.75 -78.56 32.53
C GLU A 685 -14.17 -79.17 31.24
N GLN A 686 -13.16 -78.52 30.64
CA GLN A 686 -12.49 -79.01 29.44
C GLN A 686 -11.68 -80.30 29.66
N LEU A 687 -11.47 -80.70 30.91
CA LEU A 687 -10.66 -81.88 31.28
C LEU A 687 -11.49 -83.16 31.51
N ASP A 688 -12.82 -83.11 31.30
CA ASP A 688 -13.79 -84.21 31.20
C ASP A 688 -13.44 -85.51 31.96
N GLY A 689 -13.45 -85.44 33.30
CA GLY A 689 -13.24 -86.61 34.18
C GLY A 689 -11.79 -87.10 34.29
N GLN A 690 -10.85 -86.49 33.58
CA GLN A 690 -9.40 -86.77 33.70
C GLN A 690 -8.75 -85.99 34.86
N LEU A 691 -9.41 -84.93 35.35
CA LEU A 691 -8.96 -84.14 36.49
C LEU A 691 -9.30 -84.87 37.80
N ILE A 692 -8.27 -85.25 38.55
CA ILE A 692 -8.42 -85.92 39.85
C ILE A 692 -8.48 -84.89 40.99
N LEU A 693 -7.63 -83.87 40.93
CA LEU A 693 -7.52 -82.78 41.92
C LEU A 693 -6.91 -81.56 41.22
N ALA A 694 -7.44 -80.37 41.53
CA ALA A 694 -6.88 -79.08 41.14
C ALA A 694 -6.46 -78.27 42.38
#